data_AF-A0A1Z5JAN2-F1
#
_entry.id   AF-A0A1Z5JAN2-F1
#
_cell.length_a   1.000
_cell.length_b   1.000
_cell.length_c   1.000
_cell.angle_alpha   90.00
_cell.angle_beta   90.00
_cell.angle_gamma   90.00
#
_symmetry.space_group_name_H-M   'P 1'
#
loop_
_entity.id
_entity.type
_entity.pdbx_description
1 polymer ?
#
loop_
_entity_poly.entity_id
_entity_poly.type
_entity_poly.pdbx_seq_one_letter_code
_entity_poly.pdbx_strand_id
1 'polypeptide(L)'
;MLNWHSLVIYLIFPYFLALVILYWFPNHQANVSSKLFSLRLSYTSNILQDKTKSPTNSVGEISWQVSCYHQFLDKIGVILPTVSVEVHANGQAKPCSIISVNELFNDSNVLSALRVLDQCPDWKSQYFTDSFLTRLLHEISGPACSFEDHQSGFHNFCDRGLKRTPILHDHRLLVPYKLTEDGPTFLPCHFHNASGYRLSSLSLLREWMQAMSCEQDDYTTGETCTTNSPLELYAVPAGRHFMFAPKYIGETIPLPHVTGGDPTQPVYLEVLSVSPRVFDLVNLFSKQESEDLVQRALAETRESYRLQRSTTQSNGRQVNRYRTSETAFDAVGETAMNIKRRSFAVLGMSKYIESYADGVQILRYQNGTAYQKHVDWIEPNIRSQHDYDSAGQGSNRFATFLLYMSNLEANQGGETVFANAWPLDVAETERLTVEQVSTCIRSAVYCLQLTTNKTTKSLFVWTPFWRTPVDVLTQAKDQLMESDFAHFLTPGSWEEDLAGWCRSRLAIRPASARTVLFYSQLPDGEEDKSSRHGACPVFNTTKFAANVWVWNAARSGHPNSPKNPNYKKPPRATPIEATFINTGANPDMDDAELYYKDTLWGRLRPDGTPITASTLKEHQWTIIVDGKRVKHFRIAARPEKQVFEI
;
A
#
# COMPACT_ATOMS: atom_id res chain seq x y z
N MET A 1 16.74 72.14 -40.55
CA MET A 1 16.17 71.67 -41.83
C MET A 1 14.82 71.04 -41.58
N LEU A 2 13.76 71.78 -41.95
CA LEU A 2 12.51 71.33 -42.57
C LEU A 2 11.66 70.30 -41.79
N ASN A 3 10.71 70.71 -40.94
CA ASN A 3 9.39 71.34 -41.16
C ASN A 3 8.34 70.54 -41.97
N TRP A 4 7.22 70.23 -41.27
CA TRP A 4 5.79 70.39 -41.64
C TRP A 4 5.21 69.43 -42.69
N HIS A 5 4.03 68.82 -42.53
CA HIS A 5 2.65 69.27 -42.20
C HIS A 5 1.87 68.12 -41.53
N SER A 6 0.76 68.24 -40.78
CA SER A 6 -0.08 69.28 -40.13
C SER A 6 -1.17 68.47 -39.37
N LEU A 7 -1.53 68.73 -38.10
CA LEU A 7 -2.54 69.71 -37.63
C LEU A 7 -3.93 69.53 -38.29
N VAL A 8 -5.12 69.56 -37.65
CA VAL A 8 -5.56 69.86 -36.27
C VAL A 8 -7.11 69.63 -36.19
N ILE A 9 -7.73 69.88 -35.02
CA ILE A 9 -9.12 70.41 -34.79
C ILE A 9 -10.13 69.51 -34.03
N TYR A 10 -10.30 69.88 -32.74
CA TYR A 10 -11.52 70.17 -31.95
C TYR A 10 -12.80 69.30 -31.93
N LEU A 11 -13.22 69.02 -30.69
CA LEU A 11 -14.59 68.84 -30.17
C LEU A 11 -15.54 69.98 -30.55
N ILE A 12 -16.74 69.67 -31.11
CA ILE A 12 -18.02 70.40 -30.94
C ILE A 12 -19.22 69.43 -31.15
N PHE A 13 -20.17 69.44 -30.20
CA PHE A 13 -21.55 68.87 -30.12
C PHE A 13 -22.50 69.44 -31.24
N PRO A 14 -23.87 69.41 -31.26
CA PRO A 14 -24.97 68.66 -30.58
C PRO A 14 -26.14 68.23 -31.55
N TYR A 15 -27.32 67.85 -30.99
CA TYR A 15 -28.71 67.73 -31.53
C TYR A 15 -29.18 66.30 -31.88
N PHE A 16 -30.28 65.72 -31.38
CA PHE A 16 -31.61 66.17 -30.89
C PHE A 16 -32.12 65.19 -29.80
N LEU A 17 -32.47 65.57 -28.56
CA LEU A 17 -33.82 65.96 -28.03
C LEU A 17 -35.00 65.16 -28.66
N ALA A 18 -35.95 64.53 -27.95
CA ALA A 18 -36.63 64.99 -26.74
C ALA A 18 -37.58 63.95 -26.09
N LEU A 19 -37.83 64.16 -24.78
CA LEU A 19 -39.10 64.02 -24.00
C LEU A 19 -39.63 62.59 -23.71
N VAL A 20 -39.45 61.99 -22.51
CA VAL A 20 -39.90 62.34 -21.13
C VAL A 20 -41.42 62.22 -20.96
N ILE A 21 -41.88 61.33 -20.07
CA ILE A 21 -42.69 61.61 -18.86
C ILE A 21 -43.40 60.34 -18.32
N LEU A 22 -43.01 59.98 -17.09
CA LEU A 22 -43.81 59.58 -15.91
C LEU A 22 -44.87 58.45 -15.98
N TYR A 23 -44.83 57.64 -14.91
CA TYR A 23 -45.96 57.18 -14.10
C TYR A 23 -47.03 56.28 -14.76
N TRP A 24 -46.99 54.98 -14.42
CA TRP A 24 -48.11 54.28 -13.76
C TRP A 24 -47.72 52.83 -13.38
N PHE A 25 -47.85 52.51 -12.09
CA PHE A 25 -48.09 51.16 -11.52
C PHE A 25 -49.48 50.62 -12.01
N PRO A 26 -50.00 49.41 -11.67
CA PRO A 26 -49.49 48.28 -10.84
C PRO A 26 -49.81 46.85 -11.39
N ASN A 27 -49.40 45.83 -10.61
CA ASN A 27 -50.05 44.53 -10.32
C ASN A 27 -50.67 43.66 -11.45
N HIS A 28 -50.20 42.40 -11.53
CA HIS A 28 -51.08 41.26 -11.28
C HIS A 28 -50.31 39.97 -10.92
N GLN A 29 -50.67 39.40 -9.77
CA GLN A 29 -50.44 38.01 -9.39
C GLN A 29 -51.17 37.07 -10.36
N ALA A 30 -50.56 35.94 -10.73
CA ALA A 30 -51.27 34.68 -10.97
C ALA A 30 -50.32 33.48 -10.89
N ASN A 31 -50.65 32.57 -9.97
CA ASN A 31 -50.35 31.15 -9.92
C ASN A 31 -49.80 30.50 -11.20
N VAL A 32 -48.65 29.84 -11.09
CA VAL A 32 -48.36 28.63 -11.87
C VAL A 32 -47.69 27.59 -10.97
N SER A 33 -48.47 27.00 -10.07
CA SER A 33 -48.28 25.57 -9.78
C SER A 33 -48.64 24.79 -11.05
N SER A 34 -47.90 23.73 -11.36
CA SER A 34 -48.19 22.70 -12.39
C SER A 34 -47.55 22.75 -13.79
N LYS A 35 -46.37 23.38 -13.99
CA LYS A 35 -45.66 23.33 -15.30
C LYS A 35 -44.25 22.73 -15.35
N LEU A 36 -43.81 22.01 -14.31
CA LEU A 36 -42.51 21.32 -14.30
C LEU A 36 -42.57 19.81 -14.62
N PHE A 37 -43.75 19.25 -14.94
CA PHE A 37 -43.92 17.80 -15.12
C PHE A 37 -44.05 17.30 -16.57
N SER A 38 -43.77 18.11 -17.60
CA SER A 38 -44.00 17.73 -19.00
C SER A 38 -42.80 17.82 -19.95
N LEU A 39 -41.58 18.12 -19.47
CA LEU A 39 -40.43 18.39 -20.35
C LEU A 39 -39.33 17.31 -20.36
N ARG A 40 -39.64 16.08 -19.92
CA ARG A 40 -38.74 14.91 -20.05
C ARG A 40 -39.27 13.76 -20.92
N LEU A 41 -40.43 13.92 -21.57
CA LEU A 41 -41.05 12.85 -22.39
C LEU A 41 -40.89 13.01 -23.91
N SER A 42 -40.20 14.03 -24.41
CA SER A 42 -40.10 14.28 -25.86
C SER A 42 -38.80 13.79 -26.52
N TYR A 43 -37.85 13.20 -25.77
CA TYR A 43 -36.57 12.76 -26.34
C TYR A 43 -36.52 11.28 -26.73
N THR A 44 -37.47 10.46 -26.28
CA THR A 44 -37.54 9.03 -26.61
C THR A 44 -38.25 8.74 -27.94
N SER A 45 -38.96 9.70 -28.54
CA SER A 45 -39.65 9.50 -29.82
C SER A 45 -38.76 9.67 -31.06
N ASN A 46 -37.58 10.30 -30.93
CA ASN A 46 -36.70 10.58 -32.08
C ASN A 46 -35.71 9.45 -32.41
N ILE A 47 -35.68 8.37 -31.62
CA ILE A 47 -34.84 7.18 -31.90
C ILE A 47 -35.61 6.15 -32.78
N LEU A 48 -36.90 6.36 -33.05
CA LEU A 48 -37.75 5.40 -33.79
C LEU A 48 -38.05 5.79 -35.26
N GLN A 49 -37.28 6.67 -35.90
CA GLN A 49 -37.55 7.10 -37.29
C GLN A 49 -36.42 6.89 -38.31
N ASP A 50 -35.55 5.87 -38.14
CA ASP A 50 -34.76 5.36 -39.27
C ASP A 50 -35.36 4.06 -39.82
N LYS A 51 -36.37 4.21 -40.69
CA LYS A 51 -36.99 3.12 -41.44
C LYS A 51 -36.25 2.88 -42.76
N THR A 52 -35.04 2.32 -42.74
CA THR A 52 -34.51 1.58 -43.91
C THR A 52 -33.51 0.48 -43.51
N LYS A 53 -33.95 -0.56 -42.77
CA LYS A 53 -33.35 -1.91 -42.79
C LYS A 53 -34.29 -2.94 -42.15
N SER A 54 -34.24 -4.16 -42.70
CA SER A 54 -35.07 -5.34 -42.40
C SER A 54 -35.30 -5.63 -40.89
N PRO A 55 -36.46 -6.16 -40.48
CA PRO A 55 -36.78 -6.39 -39.08
C PRO A 55 -36.26 -7.76 -38.61
N THR A 56 -35.13 -7.78 -37.92
CA THR A 56 -34.76 -8.88 -37.02
C THR A 56 -34.07 -8.28 -35.78
N ASN A 57 -34.72 -8.43 -34.61
CA ASN A 57 -34.25 -8.17 -33.22
C ASN A 57 -34.39 -6.78 -32.54
N SER A 58 -34.79 -5.69 -33.21
CA SER A 58 -34.63 -4.33 -32.64
C SER A 58 -35.66 -3.84 -31.60
N VAL A 59 -36.83 -4.46 -31.42
CA VAL A 59 -37.87 -3.95 -30.50
C VAL A 59 -37.62 -4.35 -29.04
N GLY A 60 -37.01 -5.51 -28.81
CA GLY A 60 -36.66 -5.99 -27.46
C GLY A 60 -35.46 -5.25 -26.87
N GLU A 61 -34.46 -4.91 -27.70
CA GLU A 61 -33.21 -4.28 -27.27
C GLU A 61 -33.37 -2.86 -26.74
N ILE A 62 -34.17 -2.04 -27.45
CA ILE A 62 -34.44 -0.66 -27.05
C ILE A 62 -35.28 -0.60 -25.75
N SER A 63 -36.16 -1.58 -25.52
CA SER A 63 -37.03 -1.62 -24.35
C SER A 63 -36.27 -1.89 -23.04
N TRP A 64 -35.22 -2.73 -23.07
CA TRP A 64 -34.49 -3.05 -21.84
C TRP A 64 -33.49 -1.93 -21.48
N GLN A 65 -32.84 -1.29 -22.47
CA GLN A 65 -31.92 -0.17 -22.22
C GLN A 65 -32.62 1.02 -21.57
N VAL A 66 -33.81 1.37 -22.05
CA VAL A 66 -34.65 2.41 -21.44
C VAL A 66 -35.01 2.04 -20.01
N SER A 67 -35.35 0.78 -19.74
CA SER A 67 -35.59 0.29 -18.38
C SER A 67 -34.36 0.41 -17.48
N CYS A 68 -33.16 0.03 -17.96
CA CYS A 68 -31.93 0.18 -17.16
C CYS A 68 -31.61 1.65 -16.89
N TYR A 69 -31.84 2.53 -17.87
CA TYR A 69 -31.64 3.96 -17.71
C TYR A 69 -32.56 4.53 -16.62
N HIS A 70 -33.84 4.14 -16.59
CA HIS A 70 -34.74 4.52 -15.51
C HIS A 70 -34.30 3.98 -14.14
N GLN A 71 -33.81 2.74 -14.08
CA GLN A 71 -33.23 2.19 -12.85
C GLN A 71 -31.97 2.95 -12.40
N PHE A 72 -31.12 3.34 -13.35
CA PHE A 72 -29.96 4.18 -13.08
C PHE A 72 -30.39 5.54 -12.48
N LEU A 73 -31.38 6.21 -13.08
CA LEU A 73 -31.92 7.47 -12.56
C LEU A 73 -32.48 7.31 -11.14
N ASP A 74 -33.17 6.19 -10.85
CA ASP A 74 -33.63 5.84 -9.50
C ASP A 74 -32.47 5.68 -8.51
N LYS A 75 -31.31 5.17 -8.94
CA LYS A 75 -30.13 4.91 -8.09
C LYS A 75 -29.19 6.09 -7.93
N ILE A 76 -29.03 6.94 -8.94
CA ILE A 76 -28.15 8.12 -8.90
C ILE A 76 -28.87 9.39 -8.47
N GLY A 77 -30.15 9.52 -8.81
CA GLY A 77 -31.02 10.59 -8.36
C GLY A 77 -31.40 11.49 -9.52
N VAL A 78 -32.61 12.06 -9.48
CA VAL A 78 -33.12 12.92 -10.56
C VAL A 78 -32.46 14.31 -10.53
N ILE A 79 -32.03 14.76 -9.34
CA ILE A 79 -31.34 16.02 -9.11
C ILE A 79 -29.92 15.70 -8.65
N LEU A 80 -28.95 16.05 -9.48
CA LEU A 80 -27.54 15.83 -9.20
C LEU A 80 -26.96 17.06 -8.48
N PRO A 81 -26.13 16.87 -7.45
CA PRO A 81 -25.54 17.99 -6.75
C PRO A 81 -24.48 18.70 -7.62
N THR A 82 -24.25 19.98 -7.37
CA THR A 82 -23.30 20.83 -8.11
C THR A 82 -21.87 20.64 -7.62
N VAL A 83 -21.38 19.40 -7.67
CA VAL A 83 -20.02 19.01 -7.24
C VAL A 83 -19.19 18.64 -8.47
N SER A 84 -17.88 18.86 -8.41
CA SER A 84 -16.92 18.26 -9.35
C SER A 84 -16.48 16.89 -8.86
N VAL A 85 -16.14 16.01 -9.79
CA VAL A 85 -15.50 14.72 -9.55
C VAL A 85 -14.07 14.82 -10.06
N GLU A 86 -13.12 14.64 -9.17
CA GLU A 86 -11.71 14.54 -9.49
C GLU A 86 -11.35 13.06 -9.64
N VAL A 87 -10.91 12.65 -10.83
CA VAL A 87 -10.48 11.27 -11.08
C VAL A 87 -8.98 11.20 -10.88
N HIS A 88 -8.57 10.33 -9.97
CA HIS A 88 -7.18 10.07 -9.64
C HIS A 88 -6.81 8.66 -10.09
N ALA A 89 -5.56 8.49 -10.48
CA ALA A 89 -5.00 7.15 -10.58
C ALA A 89 -4.57 6.65 -9.20
N ASN A 90 -4.55 5.34 -9.03
CA ASN A 90 -4.16 4.70 -7.78
C ASN A 90 -2.84 5.27 -7.22
N GLY A 91 -2.87 5.73 -5.96
CA GLY A 91 -1.71 6.29 -5.28
C GLY A 91 -1.22 7.65 -5.77
N GLN A 92 -1.94 8.34 -6.68
CA GLN A 92 -1.55 9.65 -7.22
C GLN A 92 -2.33 10.79 -6.57
N ALA A 93 -1.60 11.72 -5.95
CA ALA A 93 -2.18 12.87 -5.26
C ALA A 93 -2.83 13.88 -6.23
N LYS A 94 -2.34 13.96 -7.47
CA LYS A 94 -2.88 14.86 -8.49
C LYS A 94 -3.95 14.14 -9.34
N PRO A 95 -5.09 14.77 -9.60
CA PRO A 95 -6.09 14.19 -10.50
C PRO A 95 -5.56 14.16 -11.93
N CYS A 96 -5.95 13.13 -12.67
CA CYS A 96 -5.75 13.04 -14.12
C CYS A 96 -6.92 13.63 -14.91
N SER A 97 -8.10 13.78 -14.30
CA SER A 97 -9.27 14.39 -14.92
C SER A 97 -10.15 15.06 -13.87
N ILE A 98 -10.83 16.15 -14.24
CA ILE A 98 -11.79 16.87 -13.40
C ILE A 98 -13.06 17.04 -14.22
N ILE A 99 -14.18 16.53 -13.71
CA ILE A 99 -15.43 16.38 -14.47
C ILE A 99 -16.59 16.89 -13.60
N SER A 100 -17.54 17.63 -14.16
CA SER A 100 -18.75 17.97 -13.39
C SER A 100 -19.69 16.76 -13.27
N VAL A 101 -20.43 16.62 -12.17
CA VAL A 101 -21.41 15.52 -12.03
C VAL A 101 -22.45 15.53 -13.16
N ASN A 102 -22.84 16.71 -13.65
CA ASN A 102 -23.77 16.85 -14.78
C ASN A 102 -23.17 16.33 -16.10
N GLU A 103 -21.88 16.55 -16.33
CA GLU A 103 -21.18 16.00 -17.48
C GLU A 103 -20.98 14.49 -17.36
N LEU A 104 -20.64 14.02 -16.15
CA LEU A 104 -20.47 12.60 -15.84
C LEU A 104 -21.73 11.80 -16.15
N PHE A 105 -22.89 12.28 -15.71
CA PHE A 105 -24.16 11.57 -15.83
C PHE A 105 -25.13 12.17 -16.86
N ASN A 106 -24.62 12.84 -17.88
CA ASN A 106 -25.50 13.27 -18.97
C ASN A 106 -26.10 12.06 -19.71
N ASP A 107 -27.31 12.24 -20.25
CA ASP A 107 -28.09 11.18 -20.88
C ASP A 107 -27.30 10.45 -21.99
N SER A 108 -26.53 11.18 -22.80
CA SER A 108 -25.75 10.60 -23.91
C SER A 108 -24.65 9.67 -23.41
N ASN A 109 -23.91 10.09 -22.39
CA ASN A 109 -22.80 9.32 -21.81
C ASN A 109 -23.31 8.06 -21.11
N VAL A 110 -24.39 8.19 -20.34
CA VAL A 110 -25.03 7.06 -19.66
C VAL A 110 -25.60 6.07 -20.67
N LEU A 111 -26.34 6.53 -21.68
CA LEU A 111 -26.88 5.66 -22.72
C LEU A 111 -25.77 4.99 -23.54
N SER A 112 -24.69 5.71 -23.86
CA SER A 112 -23.50 5.11 -24.47
C SER A 112 -22.98 3.99 -23.57
N ALA A 113 -22.72 4.27 -22.30
CA ALA A 113 -22.19 3.31 -21.32
C ALA A 113 -23.12 2.10 -21.06
N LEU A 114 -24.42 2.20 -21.34
CA LEU A 114 -25.37 1.09 -21.28
C LEU A 114 -25.45 0.28 -22.57
N ARG A 115 -25.16 0.87 -23.75
CA ARG A 115 -25.42 0.24 -25.06
C ARG A 115 -24.72 -1.10 -25.29
N VAL A 116 -23.43 -1.16 -24.98
CA VAL A 116 -22.57 -2.36 -25.13
C VAL A 116 -22.57 -3.25 -23.87
N LEU A 117 -23.59 -3.14 -23.01
CA LEU A 117 -23.83 -4.14 -21.96
C LEU A 117 -24.84 -5.16 -22.47
N ASP A 118 -24.65 -6.43 -22.13
CA ASP A 118 -25.55 -7.50 -22.57
C ASP A 118 -26.85 -7.58 -21.74
N GLN A 119 -26.89 -6.91 -20.58
CA GLN A 119 -28.04 -6.87 -19.66
C GLN A 119 -27.98 -5.65 -18.74
N CYS A 120 -29.10 -5.31 -18.09
CA CYS A 120 -29.09 -4.29 -17.04
C CYS A 120 -28.09 -4.66 -15.93
N PRO A 121 -27.23 -3.72 -15.51
CA PRO A 121 -26.38 -3.91 -14.35
C PRO A 121 -27.19 -4.25 -13.09
N ASP A 122 -26.69 -5.21 -12.30
CA ASP A 122 -27.11 -5.28 -10.90
C ASP A 122 -26.47 -4.10 -10.17
N TRP A 123 -27.22 -3.01 -10.01
CA TRP A 123 -26.75 -1.80 -9.35
C TRP A 123 -26.39 -1.97 -7.86
N LYS A 124 -26.67 -3.14 -7.27
CA LYS A 124 -26.20 -3.52 -5.93
C LYS A 124 -24.85 -4.25 -5.96
N SER A 125 -24.41 -4.70 -7.12
CA SER A 125 -23.13 -5.35 -7.30
C SER A 125 -22.03 -4.31 -7.55
N GLN A 126 -21.00 -4.36 -6.71
CA GLN A 126 -19.81 -3.54 -6.88
C GLN A 126 -19.14 -3.78 -8.24
N TYR A 127 -19.14 -5.01 -8.74
CA TYR A 127 -18.46 -5.39 -9.98
C TYR A 127 -19.15 -4.84 -11.24
N PHE A 128 -20.48 -4.76 -11.19
CA PHE A 128 -21.25 -4.09 -12.23
C PHE A 128 -21.08 -2.57 -12.18
N THR A 129 -21.02 -2.01 -10.96
CA THR A 129 -20.74 -0.58 -10.74
C THR A 129 -19.37 -0.19 -11.29
N ASP A 130 -18.35 -1.02 -11.05
CA ASP A 130 -16.99 -0.87 -11.58
C ASP A 130 -16.94 -0.86 -13.11
N SER A 131 -17.61 -1.84 -13.74
CA SER A 131 -17.71 -1.96 -15.19
C SER A 131 -18.39 -0.74 -15.83
N PHE A 132 -19.54 -0.35 -15.27
CA PHE A 132 -20.30 0.80 -15.73
C PHE A 132 -19.51 2.11 -15.59
N LEU A 133 -18.93 2.38 -14.41
CA LEU A 133 -18.17 3.62 -14.18
C LEU A 133 -16.87 3.66 -14.99
N THR A 134 -16.18 2.53 -15.15
CA THR A 134 -14.98 2.48 -16.01
C THR A 134 -15.31 2.91 -17.42
N ARG A 135 -16.43 2.42 -17.95
CA ARG A 135 -16.90 2.77 -19.28
C ARG A 135 -17.35 4.23 -19.37
N LEU A 136 -18.13 4.69 -18.39
CA LEU A 136 -18.59 6.08 -18.34
C LEU A 136 -17.42 7.07 -18.33
N LEU A 137 -16.41 6.79 -17.50
CA LEU A 137 -15.20 7.59 -17.43
C LEU A 137 -14.33 7.47 -18.69
N HIS A 138 -14.33 6.32 -19.37
CA HIS A 138 -13.62 6.20 -20.63
C HIS A 138 -14.14 7.18 -21.70
N GLU A 139 -15.46 7.37 -21.78
CA GLU A 139 -16.10 8.30 -22.74
C GLU A 139 -15.72 9.77 -22.47
N ILE A 140 -15.45 10.13 -21.20
CA ILE A 140 -15.31 11.53 -20.77
C ILE A 140 -13.85 11.90 -20.50
N SER A 141 -13.12 11.05 -19.78
CA SER A 141 -11.75 11.33 -19.30
C SER A 141 -10.68 11.20 -20.39
N GLY A 142 -11.02 10.64 -21.56
CA GLY A 142 -10.07 10.44 -22.66
C GLY A 142 -8.81 9.63 -22.25
N PRO A 143 -7.63 9.93 -22.82
CA PRO A 143 -6.37 9.22 -22.51
C PRO A 143 -5.65 9.71 -21.23
N ALA A 144 -6.24 10.64 -20.47
CA ALA A 144 -5.52 11.45 -19.49
C ALA A 144 -4.93 10.69 -18.26
N CYS A 145 -5.38 9.48 -17.96
CA CYS A 145 -4.89 8.69 -16.82
C CYS A 145 -3.88 7.58 -17.22
N SER A 146 -3.08 7.79 -18.28
CA SER A 146 -2.01 6.85 -18.68
C SER A 146 -0.65 7.23 -18.07
N PHE A 147 0.07 6.25 -17.49
CA PHE A 147 1.32 6.47 -16.73
C PHE A 147 2.56 5.80 -17.33
N GLU A 148 2.42 5.05 -18.42
CA GLU A 148 3.54 4.40 -19.11
C GLU A 148 3.53 4.77 -20.59
N ASP A 149 4.74 4.95 -21.14
CA ASP A 149 5.00 5.28 -22.53
C ASP A 149 4.11 4.47 -23.51
N HIS A 150 3.38 5.21 -24.36
CA HIS A 150 2.71 4.75 -25.58
C HIS A 150 1.36 3.99 -25.50
N GLN A 151 0.69 3.84 -24.35
CA GLN A 151 -0.66 3.25 -24.33
C GLN A 151 -1.79 4.29 -24.18
N SER A 152 -2.57 4.45 -25.24
CA SER A 152 -3.66 5.42 -25.37
C SER A 152 -4.95 4.97 -24.66
N GLY A 153 -5.32 5.56 -23.52
CA GLY A 153 -6.69 5.46 -22.98
C GLY A 153 -6.84 4.99 -21.54
N PHE A 154 -7.89 5.47 -20.87
CA PHE A 154 -8.31 5.05 -19.52
C PHE A 154 -8.49 3.53 -19.37
N HIS A 155 -8.95 2.82 -20.41
CA HIS A 155 -9.13 1.37 -20.36
C HIS A 155 -7.81 0.59 -20.23
N ASN A 156 -6.71 1.05 -20.85
CA ASN A 156 -5.40 0.39 -20.74
C ASN A 156 -4.77 0.60 -19.36
N PHE A 157 -5.14 1.70 -18.68
CA PHE A 157 -4.80 1.88 -17.27
C PHE A 157 -5.54 0.85 -16.41
N CYS A 158 -6.83 0.63 -16.67
CA CYS A 158 -7.65 -0.32 -15.92
C CYS A 158 -7.28 -1.78 -16.17
N ASP A 159 -7.11 -2.17 -17.44
CA ASP A 159 -6.69 -3.50 -17.84
C ASP A 159 -5.23 -3.49 -18.31
N ARG A 160 -4.34 -3.91 -17.41
CA ARG A 160 -2.89 -3.96 -17.68
C ARG A 160 -2.48 -5.20 -18.50
N GLY A 161 -3.45 -5.95 -18.98
CA GLY A 161 -3.27 -7.15 -19.78
C GLY A 161 -2.88 -8.37 -18.95
N LEU A 162 -3.05 -9.54 -19.56
CA LEU A 162 -2.93 -10.83 -18.89
C LEU A 162 -1.60 -11.02 -18.15
N LYS A 163 -0.49 -10.46 -18.63
CA LYS A 163 0.86 -10.65 -18.03
C LYS A 163 1.13 -9.77 -16.80
N ARG A 164 0.37 -8.70 -16.60
CA ARG A 164 0.58 -7.72 -15.50
C ARG A 164 -0.63 -7.55 -14.60
N THR A 165 -1.66 -8.37 -14.81
CA THR A 165 -2.86 -8.41 -14.00
C THR A 165 -2.86 -9.71 -13.20
N PRO A 166 -2.49 -9.68 -11.90
CA PRO A 166 -2.56 -10.87 -11.06
C PRO A 166 -4.02 -11.27 -10.80
N ILE A 167 -4.24 -12.58 -10.64
CA ILE A 167 -5.57 -13.13 -10.38
C ILE A 167 -5.87 -13.04 -8.89
N LEU A 168 -6.64 -12.02 -8.51
CA LEU A 168 -7.12 -11.83 -7.14
C LEU A 168 -8.31 -12.75 -6.80
N HIS A 169 -8.66 -12.80 -5.52
CA HIS A 169 -9.70 -13.69 -4.99
C HIS A 169 -11.07 -13.47 -5.67
N ASP A 170 -11.41 -12.23 -6.00
CA ASP A 170 -12.64 -11.83 -6.65
C ASP A 170 -12.50 -11.56 -8.16
N HIS A 171 -11.34 -11.91 -8.75
CA HIS A 171 -11.07 -11.62 -10.17
C HIS A 171 -12.11 -12.24 -11.11
N ARG A 172 -12.70 -13.39 -10.75
CA ARG A 172 -13.77 -14.05 -11.52
C ARG A 172 -15.14 -13.37 -11.41
N LEU A 173 -15.30 -12.45 -10.45
CA LEU A 173 -16.53 -11.69 -10.25
C LEU A 173 -16.50 -10.35 -10.98
N LEU A 174 -15.32 -9.90 -11.45
CA LEU A 174 -15.20 -8.73 -12.31
C LEU A 174 -16.10 -8.92 -13.53
N VAL A 175 -16.82 -7.85 -13.90
CA VAL A 175 -17.68 -7.83 -15.09
C VAL A 175 -16.89 -7.18 -16.23
N PRO A 176 -16.33 -7.98 -17.15
CA PRO A 176 -15.58 -7.42 -18.26
C PRO A 176 -16.50 -6.62 -19.19
N TYR A 177 -15.95 -5.65 -19.91
CA TYR A 177 -16.71 -4.78 -20.80
C TYR A 177 -16.03 -4.65 -22.16
N LYS A 178 -16.79 -4.17 -23.15
CA LYS A 178 -16.26 -3.82 -24.47
C LYS A 178 -16.49 -2.34 -24.76
N LEU A 179 -15.61 -1.77 -25.57
CA LEU A 179 -15.76 -0.40 -26.07
C LEU A 179 -16.67 -0.32 -27.30
N THR A 180 -16.66 -1.38 -28.11
CA THR A 180 -17.49 -1.54 -29.32
C THR A 180 -18.07 -2.96 -29.35
N GLU A 181 -19.18 -3.18 -30.05
CA GLU A 181 -19.87 -4.48 -30.11
C GLU A 181 -18.93 -5.63 -30.54
N ASP A 182 -18.11 -5.38 -31.57
CA ASP A 182 -17.13 -6.32 -32.12
C ASP A 182 -15.72 -6.18 -31.52
N GLY A 183 -15.55 -5.35 -30.49
CA GLY A 183 -14.24 -5.02 -29.90
C GLY A 183 -13.70 -6.07 -28.93
N PRO A 184 -12.41 -5.93 -28.56
CA PRO A 184 -11.83 -6.72 -27.48
C PRO A 184 -12.52 -6.42 -26.15
N THR A 185 -12.42 -7.37 -25.23
CA THR A 185 -12.96 -7.27 -23.88
C THR A 185 -11.86 -6.79 -22.93
N PHE A 186 -12.21 -5.87 -22.03
CA PHE A 186 -11.32 -5.27 -21.04
C PHE A 186 -11.82 -5.54 -19.63
N LEU A 187 -10.88 -5.63 -18.69
CA LEU A 187 -11.17 -5.65 -17.26
C LEU A 187 -11.41 -4.23 -16.72
N PRO A 188 -12.41 -4.04 -15.83
CA PRO A 188 -12.72 -2.72 -15.31
C PRO A 188 -11.74 -2.28 -14.21
N CYS A 189 -11.61 -0.96 -14.05
CA CYS A 189 -11.06 -0.38 -12.83
C CYS A 189 -12.05 -0.59 -11.70
N HIS A 190 -11.54 -0.46 -10.49
CA HIS A 190 -12.33 -0.47 -9.29
C HIS A 190 -12.09 0.85 -8.54
N PHE A 191 -13.16 1.51 -8.08
CA PHE A 191 -13.09 2.89 -7.55
C PHE A 191 -13.11 3.02 -6.02
N HIS A 192 -12.34 3.94 -5.47
CA HIS A 192 -12.31 4.30 -4.04
C HIS A 192 -12.43 5.82 -3.87
N ASN A 193 -12.88 6.29 -2.70
CA ASN A 193 -12.73 7.69 -2.34
C ASN A 193 -11.34 7.97 -1.71
N ALA A 194 -11.04 9.23 -1.37
CA ALA A 194 -9.77 9.62 -0.74
C ALA A 194 -9.48 8.92 0.60
N SER A 195 -10.52 8.53 1.34
CA SER A 195 -10.41 7.74 2.56
C SER A 195 -10.12 6.25 2.30
N GLY A 196 -10.00 5.82 1.05
CA GLY A 196 -9.81 4.42 0.69
C GLY A 196 -11.06 3.56 0.81
N TYR A 197 -12.24 4.16 1.00
CA TYR A 197 -13.50 3.43 1.05
C TYR A 197 -13.86 2.94 -0.36
N ARG A 198 -14.01 1.62 -0.50
CA ARG A 198 -14.39 0.93 -1.74
C ARG A 198 -15.80 1.31 -2.18
N LEU A 199 -15.94 1.79 -3.42
CA LEU A 199 -17.25 2.02 -4.00
C LEU A 199 -17.95 0.68 -4.28
N SER A 200 -19.11 0.46 -3.65
CA SER A 200 -19.84 -0.81 -3.74
C SER A 200 -21.13 -0.73 -4.55
N SER A 201 -21.67 0.47 -4.77
CA SER A 201 -22.91 0.69 -5.50
C SER A 201 -23.04 2.16 -5.96
N LEU A 202 -23.92 2.42 -6.93
CA LEU A 202 -24.27 3.79 -7.31
C LEU A 202 -24.97 4.58 -6.20
N SER A 203 -25.68 3.92 -5.29
CA SER A 203 -26.29 4.58 -4.14
C SER A 203 -25.23 5.13 -3.18
N LEU A 204 -24.15 4.38 -2.94
CA LEU A 204 -23.02 4.87 -2.17
C LEU A 204 -22.31 6.05 -2.88
N LEU A 205 -22.21 6.01 -4.21
CA LEU A 205 -21.66 7.14 -4.96
C LEU A 205 -22.51 8.40 -4.78
N ARG A 206 -23.85 8.27 -4.81
CA ARG A 206 -24.77 9.36 -4.51
C ARG A 206 -24.56 9.89 -3.11
N GLU A 207 -24.47 9.01 -2.10
CA GLU A 207 -24.25 9.41 -0.70
C GLU A 207 -22.96 10.23 -0.56
N TRP A 208 -21.87 9.82 -1.21
CA TRP A 208 -20.63 10.60 -1.23
C TRP A 208 -20.80 11.96 -1.90
N MET A 209 -21.45 12.03 -3.06
CA MET A 209 -21.70 13.31 -3.74
C MET A 209 -22.58 14.26 -2.90
N GLN A 210 -23.57 13.72 -2.20
CA GLN A 210 -24.43 14.50 -1.29
C GLN A 210 -23.67 15.01 -0.07
N ALA A 211 -22.78 14.19 0.50
CA ALA A 211 -21.93 14.61 1.62
C ALA A 211 -20.94 15.73 1.24
N MET A 212 -20.56 15.83 -0.04
CA MET A 212 -19.69 16.89 -0.56
C MET A 212 -20.45 18.16 -0.96
N SER A 213 -21.77 18.06 -1.15
CA SER A 213 -22.60 19.22 -1.46
C SER A 213 -22.99 19.96 -0.19
N CYS A 214 -22.67 21.26 -0.13
CA CYS A 214 -23.20 22.14 0.88
C CYS A 214 -24.69 22.40 0.59
N GLU A 215 -25.59 22.15 1.55
CA GLU A 215 -26.88 22.82 1.57
C GLU A 215 -26.68 24.25 2.10
N GLN A 216 -27.31 25.22 1.45
CA GLN A 216 -27.21 26.63 1.82
C GLN A 216 -28.01 26.87 3.12
N ASP A 217 -27.31 27.34 4.16
CA ASP A 217 -27.80 27.91 5.43
C ASP A 217 -28.57 27.00 6.42
N ASP A 218 -27.83 26.29 7.29
CA ASP A 218 -28.34 26.00 8.65
C ASP A 218 -27.94 27.16 9.58
N TYR A 219 -28.90 28.06 9.83
CA TYR A 219 -28.74 29.24 10.71
C TYR A 219 -28.43 28.89 12.18
N THR A 220 -28.39 27.61 12.57
CA THR A 220 -28.27 27.20 13.97
C THR A 220 -26.84 26.96 14.45
N THR A 221 -25.87 26.66 13.58
CA THR A 221 -24.49 26.31 13.97
C THR A 221 -23.47 27.40 13.69
N GLY A 222 -23.80 28.42 12.89
CA GLY A 222 -22.89 29.53 12.57
C GLY A 222 -21.68 29.13 11.69
N GLU A 223 -21.62 27.88 11.22
CA GLU A 223 -20.62 27.42 10.25
C GLU A 223 -21.15 27.63 8.83
N THR A 224 -20.69 28.68 8.16
CA THR A 224 -20.96 28.91 6.74
C THR A 224 -20.14 27.92 5.91
N CYS A 225 -20.81 26.97 5.23
CA CYS A 225 -20.17 26.09 4.25
C CYS A 225 -19.77 26.94 3.02
N THR A 226 -18.47 27.19 2.85
CA THR A 226 -18.01 28.22 1.88
C THR A 226 -17.86 27.72 0.43
N THR A 227 -17.72 26.40 0.18
CA THR A 227 -17.57 25.82 -1.18
C THR A 227 -17.86 24.31 -1.21
N ASN A 228 -18.47 23.81 -2.29
CA ASN A 228 -18.56 22.36 -2.58
C ASN A 228 -17.14 21.80 -2.84
N SER A 229 -16.67 20.90 -1.98
CA SER A 229 -15.38 20.21 -2.20
C SER A 229 -15.54 19.16 -3.29
N PRO A 230 -14.52 18.94 -4.16
CA PRO A 230 -14.59 17.90 -5.17
C PRO A 230 -14.72 16.50 -4.54
N LEU A 231 -15.49 15.62 -5.18
CA LEU A 231 -15.44 14.20 -4.90
C LEU A 231 -14.19 13.61 -5.55
N GLU A 232 -13.20 13.23 -4.74
CA GLU A 232 -12.02 12.51 -5.23
C GLU A 232 -12.34 11.01 -5.43
N LEU A 233 -12.20 10.53 -6.66
CA LEU A 233 -12.43 9.16 -7.07
C LEU A 233 -11.14 8.53 -7.61
N TYR A 234 -10.60 7.57 -6.87
CA TYR A 234 -9.37 6.85 -7.20
C TYR A 234 -9.69 5.60 -8.01
N ALA A 235 -9.28 5.60 -9.27
CA ALA A 235 -9.35 4.46 -10.17
C ALA A 235 -8.18 3.50 -9.89
N VAL A 236 -8.50 2.27 -9.53
CA VAL A 236 -7.52 1.22 -9.26
C VAL A 236 -7.58 0.15 -10.35
N PRO A 237 -6.45 -0.16 -11.02
CA PRO A 237 -6.43 -1.18 -12.07
C PRO A 237 -6.90 -2.54 -11.59
N ALA A 238 -7.45 -3.34 -12.51
CA ALA A 238 -7.78 -4.73 -12.25
C ALA A 238 -6.54 -5.48 -11.71
N GLY A 239 -6.76 -6.29 -10.68
CA GLY A 239 -5.69 -7.05 -10.04
C GLY A 239 -4.76 -6.22 -9.13
N ARG A 240 -5.04 -4.94 -8.89
CA ARG A 240 -4.29 -4.12 -7.93
C ARG A 240 -5.11 -3.84 -6.68
N HIS A 241 -4.48 -3.26 -5.67
CA HIS A 241 -5.16 -2.80 -4.45
C HIS A 241 -5.03 -1.29 -4.34
N PHE A 242 -6.02 -0.67 -3.72
CA PHE A 242 -5.99 0.76 -3.41
C PHE A 242 -4.76 1.12 -2.58
N MET A 243 -4.16 2.25 -2.91
CA MET A 243 -3.08 2.86 -2.14
C MET A 243 -3.39 4.31 -1.84
N PHE A 244 -3.20 4.71 -0.58
CA PHE A 244 -3.30 6.11 -0.20
C PHE A 244 -2.33 6.98 -1.01
N ALA A 245 -2.81 8.16 -1.36
CA ALA A 245 -2.15 9.12 -2.23
C ALA A 245 -1.83 10.40 -1.46
N PRO A 246 -0.81 10.39 -0.58
CA PRO A 246 -0.53 11.52 0.29
C PRO A 246 -0.10 12.75 -0.53
N LYS A 247 -0.70 13.90 -0.22
CA LYS A 247 -0.47 15.19 -0.88
C LYS A 247 0.74 15.91 -0.28
N TYR A 248 0.88 15.88 1.05
CA TYR A 248 1.98 16.50 1.79
C TYR A 248 2.15 15.86 3.18
N ILE A 249 3.31 16.08 3.81
CA ILE A 249 3.58 15.60 5.18
C ILE A 249 2.74 16.37 6.19
N GLY A 250 2.14 15.65 7.15
CA GLY A 250 1.20 16.20 8.13
C GLY A 250 -0.25 16.23 7.63
N GLU A 251 -0.53 15.85 6.38
CA GLU A 251 -1.91 15.64 5.93
C GLU A 251 -2.59 14.56 6.80
N THR A 252 -3.84 14.83 7.19
CA THR A 252 -4.67 13.87 7.93
C THR A 252 -5.77 13.32 7.02
N ILE A 253 -5.87 11.99 6.91
CA ILE A 253 -6.87 11.30 6.09
C ILE A 253 -7.83 10.54 7.01
N PRO A 254 -9.08 10.99 7.19
CA PRO A 254 -10.05 10.30 8.03
C PRO A 254 -10.53 8.99 7.38
N LEU A 255 -10.77 7.96 8.18
CA LEU A 255 -11.23 6.63 7.74
C LEU A 255 -12.57 6.27 8.41
N PRO A 256 -13.69 6.97 8.07
CA PRO A 256 -14.97 6.81 8.76
C PRO A 256 -15.61 5.43 8.58
N HIS A 257 -15.20 4.67 7.57
CA HIS A 257 -15.66 3.30 7.31
C HIS A 257 -14.91 2.24 8.13
N VAL A 258 -13.91 2.62 8.92
CA VAL A 258 -13.11 1.71 9.74
C VAL A 258 -13.43 1.94 11.22
N THR A 259 -13.84 0.88 11.91
CA THR A 259 -13.96 0.89 13.37
C THR A 259 -12.63 0.50 14.01
N GLY A 260 -12.13 1.33 14.92
CA GLY A 260 -10.80 1.22 15.52
C GLY A 260 -10.68 0.28 16.72
N GLY A 261 -9.60 0.46 17.48
CA GLY A 261 -9.32 -0.14 18.80
C GLY A 261 -10.35 0.26 19.83
N ASP A 262 -10.59 1.57 19.90
CA ASP A 262 -11.64 2.19 20.68
C ASP A 262 -12.76 2.62 19.71
N PRO A 263 -13.94 1.98 19.74
CA PRO A 263 -15.07 2.33 18.88
C PRO A 263 -15.59 3.76 19.07
N THR A 264 -15.22 4.44 20.17
CA THR A 264 -15.64 5.82 20.45
C THR A 264 -14.73 6.88 19.84
N GLN A 265 -13.56 6.49 19.33
CA GLN A 265 -12.56 7.38 18.74
C GLN A 265 -12.51 7.21 17.22
N PRO A 266 -12.25 8.29 16.47
CA PRO A 266 -12.09 8.20 15.02
C PRO A 266 -10.81 7.45 14.65
N VAL A 267 -10.82 6.82 13.48
CA VAL A 267 -9.62 6.26 12.85
C VAL A 267 -9.19 7.21 11.73
N TYR A 268 -7.92 7.59 11.73
CA TYR A 268 -7.35 8.43 10.67
C TYR A 268 -5.87 8.15 10.49
N LEU A 269 -5.36 8.50 9.31
CA LEU A 269 -3.94 8.47 8.99
C LEU A 269 -3.36 9.88 9.12
N GLU A 270 -2.13 9.98 9.58
CA GLU A 270 -1.30 11.18 9.47
C GLU A 270 -0.09 10.86 8.59
N VAL A 271 0.15 11.66 7.56
CA VAL A 271 1.26 11.41 6.62
C VAL A 271 2.59 11.78 7.27
N LEU A 272 3.45 10.78 7.49
CA LEU A 272 4.82 10.98 7.99
C LEU A 272 5.83 11.13 6.85
N SER A 273 5.56 10.49 5.70
CA SER A 273 6.39 10.61 4.51
C SER A 273 5.58 10.29 3.25
N VAL A 274 5.87 11.04 2.18
CA VAL A 274 5.31 10.81 0.83
C VAL A 274 6.14 9.80 0.02
N SER A 275 7.44 9.68 0.29
CA SER A 275 8.33 8.71 -0.37
C SER A 275 9.47 8.26 0.56
N PRO A 276 9.49 6.98 0.99
CA PRO A 276 8.39 6.01 0.90
C PRO A 276 7.10 6.55 1.54
N ARG A 277 5.97 5.97 1.17
CA ARG A 277 4.67 6.29 1.77
C ARG A 277 4.59 5.67 3.16
N VAL A 278 4.62 6.54 4.18
CA VAL A 278 4.61 6.15 5.58
C VAL A 278 3.59 7.01 6.32
N PHE A 279 2.74 6.37 7.11
CA PHE A 279 1.66 6.99 7.83
C PHE A 279 1.70 6.57 9.30
N ASP A 280 1.39 7.50 10.19
CA ASP A 280 0.91 7.16 11.52
C ASP A 280 -0.58 6.82 11.38
N LEU A 281 -1.00 5.69 11.92
CA LEU A 281 -2.38 5.24 11.90
C LEU A 281 -2.93 5.26 13.32
N VAL A 282 -3.80 6.24 13.55
CA VAL A 282 -4.39 6.50 14.87
C VAL A 282 -5.59 5.57 15.09
N ASN A 283 -5.65 5.02 16.31
CA ASN A 283 -6.74 4.16 16.78
C ASN A 283 -6.99 2.88 15.96
N LEU A 284 -5.96 2.26 15.34
CA LEU A 284 -6.15 0.92 14.74
C LEU A 284 -6.45 -0.14 15.79
N PHE A 285 -5.73 -0.12 16.92
CA PHE A 285 -5.86 -1.09 18.00
C PHE A 285 -5.75 -0.40 19.37
N SER A 286 -6.33 -1.02 20.39
CA SER A 286 -6.37 -0.45 21.74
C SER A 286 -5.18 -0.91 22.59
N LYS A 287 -4.96 -0.23 23.72
CA LYS A 287 -3.99 -0.67 24.74
C LYS A 287 -4.35 -2.05 25.32
N GLN A 288 -5.63 -2.36 25.47
CA GLN A 288 -6.05 -3.69 25.92
C GLN A 288 -5.65 -4.76 24.90
N GLU A 289 -5.91 -4.52 23.61
CA GLU A 289 -5.52 -5.45 22.54
C GLU A 289 -4.00 -5.62 22.46
N SER A 290 -3.24 -4.55 22.74
CA SER A 290 -1.78 -4.60 22.89
C SER A 290 -1.36 -5.58 23.99
N GLU A 291 -1.97 -5.49 25.16
CA GLU A 291 -1.66 -6.35 26.31
C GLU A 291 -2.03 -7.80 26.03
N ASP A 292 -3.20 -8.05 25.42
CA ASP A 292 -3.68 -9.39 25.09
C ASP A 292 -2.71 -10.11 24.14
N LEU A 293 -2.20 -9.43 23.11
CA LEU A 293 -1.21 -9.98 22.18
C LEU A 293 0.10 -10.33 22.89
N VAL A 294 0.60 -9.45 23.76
CA VAL A 294 1.85 -9.67 24.51
C VAL A 294 1.69 -10.85 25.46
N GLN A 295 0.60 -10.89 26.25
CA GLN A 295 0.35 -11.98 27.20
C GLN A 295 0.23 -13.33 26.49
N ARG A 296 -0.49 -13.38 25.37
CA ARG A 296 -0.64 -14.59 24.57
C ARG A 296 0.70 -15.07 24.00
N ALA A 297 1.53 -14.16 23.49
CA ALA A 297 2.86 -14.49 22.98
C ALA A 297 3.81 -15.01 24.08
N LEU A 298 3.71 -14.47 25.29
CA LEU A 298 4.49 -14.92 26.45
C LEU A 298 4.01 -16.28 26.99
N ALA A 299 2.71 -16.57 26.89
CA ALA A 299 2.11 -17.83 27.34
C ALA A 299 2.25 -18.99 26.34
N GLU A 300 2.63 -18.71 25.09
CA GLU A 300 2.78 -19.74 24.05
C GLU A 300 3.99 -20.64 24.33
N THR A 301 3.75 -21.95 24.40
CA THR A 301 4.76 -22.96 24.72
C THR A 301 5.14 -23.83 23.53
N ARG A 302 4.36 -23.84 22.45
CA ARG A 302 4.63 -24.65 21.26
C ARG A 302 5.85 -24.11 20.53
N GLU A 303 6.81 -24.99 20.24
CA GLU A 303 8.09 -24.63 19.61
C GLU A 303 7.91 -23.78 18.34
N SER A 304 6.92 -24.09 17.50
CA SER A 304 6.68 -23.37 16.24
C SER A 304 6.11 -21.96 16.40
N TYR A 305 5.60 -21.59 17.58
CA TYR A 305 4.84 -20.35 17.79
C TYR A 305 5.33 -19.49 18.97
N ARG A 306 6.09 -20.06 19.90
CA ARG A 306 6.65 -19.35 21.06
C ARG A 306 7.69 -18.31 20.65
N LEU A 307 8.01 -17.39 21.57
CA LEU A 307 9.12 -16.45 21.39
C LEU A 307 10.45 -17.20 21.22
N GLN A 308 11.10 -16.98 20.08
CA GLN A 308 12.41 -17.54 19.74
C GLN A 308 13.30 -16.51 19.07
N ARG A 309 14.62 -16.69 19.14
CA ARG A 309 15.57 -15.83 18.42
C ARG A 309 15.27 -15.86 16.91
N SER A 310 15.14 -14.68 16.32
CA SER A 310 14.67 -14.52 14.95
C SER A 310 15.56 -15.24 13.92
N THR A 311 14.92 -15.84 12.90
CA THR A 311 15.57 -16.42 11.73
C THR A 311 15.10 -15.67 10.46
N THR A 312 15.94 -15.52 9.43
CA THR A 312 15.60 -14.75 8.20
C THR A 312 15.44 -15.60 6.94
N GLN A 313 15.10 -16.88 7.09
CA GLN A 313 14.83 -17.73 5.93
C GLN A 313 13.57 -18.56 6.17
N SER A 314 12.83 -18.78 5.08
CA SER A 314 11.62 -19.61 4.96
C SER A 314 11.77 -21.08 5.41
N ASN A 315 12.93 -21.43 5.97
CA ASN A 315 13.32 -22.76 6.44
C ASN A 315 13.80 -22.78 7.91
N GLY A 316 13.64 -21.68 8.67
CA GLY A 316 13.65 -21.67 10.14
C GLY A 316 14.92 -22.16 10.87
N ARG A 317 16.09 -22.20 10.23
CA ARG A 317 17.25 -22.97 10.75
C ARG A 317 18.57 -22.21 10.92
N GLN A 318 18.60 -20.88 10.83
CA GLN A 318 19.77 -20.10 11.25
C GLN A 318 19.35 -18.86 12.03
N VAL A 319 19.85 -18.78 13.26
CA VAL A 319 19.85 -17.59 14.10
C VAL A 319 20.48 -16.43 13.33
N ASN A 320 19.74 -15.33 13.14
CA ASN A 320 20.26 -14.20 12.39
C ASN A 320 21.21 -13.35 13.26
N ARG A 321 22.40 -13.03 12.73
CA ARG A 321 23.34 -12.09 13.34
C ARG A 321 22.88 -10.62 13.19
N TYR A 322 22.05 -10.33 12.19
CA TYR A 322 21.58 -8.99 11.81
C TYR A 322 20.16 -8.68 12.30
N ARG A 323 19.51 -9.64 12.95
CA ARG A 323 18.24 -9.47 13.67
C ARG A 323 18.35 -10.18 15.01
N THR A 324 18.54 -9.41 16.07
CA THR A 324 18.84 -9.93 17.40
C THR A 324 17.62 -10.03 18.32
N SER A 325 16.42 -9.68 17.80
CA SER A 325 15.14 -9.80 18.51
C SER A 325 14.59 -11.23 18.56
N GLU A 326 13.61 -11.43 19.45
CA GLU A 326 12.80 -12.65 19.52
C GLU A 326 11.46 -12.46 18.80
N THR A 327 10.94 -13.54 18.21
CA THR A 327 9.70 -13.55 17.44
C THR A 327 8.76 -14.66 17.87
N ALA A 328 7.47 -14.34 17.91
CA ALA A 328 6.36 -15.28 18.01
C ALA A 328 5.35 -14.97 16.90
N PHE A 329 4.46 -15.91 16.59
CA PHE A 329 3.40 -15.70 15.60
C PHE A 329 2.04 -16.07 16.18
N ASP A 330 1.06 -15.17 16.04
CA ASP A 330 -0.34 -15.44 16.32
C ASP A 330 -1.18 -15.35 15.05
N ALA A 331 -1.60 -16.51 14.54
CA ALA A 331 -2.42 -16.59 13.33
C ALA A 331 -3.92 -16.65 13.63
N VAL A 332 -4.32 -17.03 14.85
CA VAL A 332 -5.69 -17.49 15.16
C VAL A 332 -6.32 -16.83 16.38
N GLY A 333 -5.55 -16.13 17.22
CA GLY A 333 -6.08 -15.41 18.37
C GLY A 333 -7.11 -14.36 17.96
N GLU A 334 -8.16 -14.19 18.77
CA GLU A 334 -9.27 -13.28 18.45
C GLU A 334 -8.78 -11.85 18.21
N THR A 335 -7.94 -11.32 19.10
CA THR A 335 -7.31 -10.00 18.97
C THR A 335 -6.49 -9.89 17.67
N ALA A 336 -5.67 -10.90 17.37
CA ALA A 336 -4.89 -10.94 16.13
C ALA A 336 -5.79 -10.93 14.88
N MET A 337 -6.90 -11.69 14.89
CA MET A 337 -7.87 -11.72 13.81
C MET A 337 -8.61 -10.39 13.64
N ASN A 338 -8.99 -9.73 14.73
CA ASN A 338 -9.67 -8.43 14.70
C ASN A 338 -8.75 -7.34 14.13
N ILE A 339 -7.48 -7.31 14.55
CA ILE A 339 -6.48 -6.41 13.97
C ILE A 339 -6.28 -6.69 12.48
N LYS A 340 -6.09 -7.96 12.06
CA LYS A 340 -5.97 -8.34 10.65
C LYS A 340 -7.18 -7.85 9.82
N ARG A 341 -8.41 -8.01 10.33
CA ARG A 341 -9.63 -7.53 9.66
C ARG A 341 -9.66 -6.02 9.51
N ARG A 342 -9.33 -5.27 10.58
CA ARG A 342 -9.25 -3.80 10.52
C ARG A 342 -8.17 -3.32 9.57
N SER A 343 -7.00 -3.96 9.54
CA SER A 343 -5.93 -3.68 8.57
C SER A 343 -6.42 -3.84 7.12
N PHE A 344 -7.23 -4.86 6.82
CA PHE A 344 -7.82 -5.03 5.48
C PHE A 344 -8.81 -3.90 5.15
N ALA A 345 -9.65 -3.50 6.11
CA ALA A 345 -10.59 -2.39 5.94
C ALA A 345 -9.88 -1.04 5.69
N VAL A 346 -8.75 -0.78 6.38
CA VAL A 346 -7.89 0.39 6.14
C VAL A 346 -7.34 0.38 4.70
N LEU A 347 -6.97 -0.78 4.17
CA LEU A 347 -6.50 -0.93 2.78
C LEU A 347 -7.63 -0.92 1.74
N GLY A 348 -8.88 -0.65 2.14
CA GLY A 348 -10.03 -0.62 1.24
C GLY A 348 -10.49 -2.01 0.77
N MET A 349 -10.01 -3.09 1.39
CA MET A 349 -10.45 -4.44 1.05
C MET A 349 -11.79 -4.74 1.74
N SER A 350 -12.82 -5.08 0.96
CA SER A 350 -14.18 -5.30 1.48
C SER A 350 -14.31 -6.53 2.38
N LYS A 351 -13.39 -7.48 2.27
CA LYS A 351 -13.39 -8.73 3.05
C LYS A 351 -11.97 -9.11 3.46
N TYR A 352 -11.87 -9.70 4.65
CA TYR A 352 -10.64 -10.35 5.09
C TYR A 352 -10.42 -11.66 4.32
N ILE A 353 -9.19 -11.88 3.86
CA ILE A 353 -8.78 -13.10 3.14
C ILE A 353 -7.53 -13.66 3.84
N GLU A 354 -7.65 -14.84 4.45
CA GLU A 354 -6.56 -15.43 5.25
C GLU A 354 -5.29 -15.67 4.42
N SER A 355 -5.42 -16.05 3.14
CA SER A 355 -4.26 -16.26 2.27
C SER A 355 -3.53 -14.97 1.89
N TYR A 356 -4.06 -13.80 2.21
CA TYR A 356 -3.47 -12.49 1.90
C TYR A 356 -2.78 -11.90 3.15
N ALA A 357 -2.75 -12.61 4.26
CA ALA A 357 -2.09 -12.16 5.48
C ALA A 357 -1.15 -13.24 6.02
N ASP A 358 -0.05 -12.80 6.62
CA ASP A 358 0.69 -13.64 7.55
C ASP A 358 -0.05 -13.69 8.90
N GLY A 359 0.39 -14.59 9.80
CA GLY A 359 0.04 -14.43 11.22
C GLY A 359 0.65 -13.14 11.76
N VAL A 360 0.02 -12.54 12.77
CA VAL A 360 0.58 -11.36 13.45
C VAL A 360 1.90 -11.78 14.07
N GLN A 361 3.01 -11.15 13.66
CA GLN A 361 4.33 -11.46 14.17
C GLN A 361 4.63 -10.59 15.38
N ILE A 362 4.65 -11.16 16.58
CA ILE A 362 5.04 -10.45 17.81
C ILE A 362 6.57 -10.43 17.91
N LEU A 363 7.12 -9.27 18.27
CA LEU A 363 8.54 -8.98 18.39
C LEU A 363 8.87 -8.55 19.81
N ARG A 364 9.94 -9.13 20.38
CA ARG A 364 10.53 -8.66 21.64
C ARG A 364 11.99 -8.26 21.40
N TYR A 365 12.28 -6.99 21.63
CA TYR A 365 13.62 -6.43 21.59
C TYR A 365 14.10 -6.20 23.03
N GLN A 366 15.08 -6.99 23.45
CA GLN A 366 15.79 -6.81 24.72
C GLN A 366 16.81 -5.66 24.62
N ASN A 367 17.39 -5.27 25.76
CA ASN A 367 18.46 -4.28 25.82
C ASN A 367 19.61 -4.62 24.83
N GLY A 368 20.04 -3.64 24.05
CA GLY A 368 21.07 -3.76 23.01
C GLY A 368 20.63 -4.46 21.71
N THR A 369 19.41 -4.99 21.63
CA THR A 369 18.94 -5.67 20.40
C THR A 369 18.43 -4.67 19.36
N ALA A 370 18.62 -5.02 18.09
CA ALA A 370 18.29 -4.18 16.94
C ALA A 370 17.92 -5.04 15.73
N TYR A 371 17.45 -4.39 14.66
CA TYR A 371 17.25 -5.03 13.37
C TYR A 371 17.83 -4.16 12.26
N GLN A 372 18.82 -4.69 11.55
CA GLN A 372 19.41 -4.08 10.38
C GLN A 372 18.35 -3.69 9.34
N LYS A 373 18.66 -2.63 8.59
CA LYS A 373 17.85 -2.14 7.48
C LYS A 373 17.53 -3.23 6.46
N HIS A 374 16.26 -3.48 6.20
CA HIS A 374 15.75 -4.48 5.27
C HIS A 374 14.52 -3.95 4.54
N VAL A 375 13.98 -4.77 3.65
CA VAL A 375 12.69 -4.57 3.01
C VAL A 375 11.77 -5.71 3.43
N ASP A 376 10.46 -5.46 3.45
CA ASP A 376 9.49 -6.48 3.86
C ASP A 376 9.05 -7.39 2.71
N TRP A 377 9.13 -6.91 1.46
CA TRP A 377 8.92 -7.73 0.28
C TRP A 377 10.06 -8.75 0.11
N ILE A 378 9.73 -9.86 -0.53
CA ILE A 378 10.62 -11.01 -0.72
C ILE A 378 11.25 -10.92 -2.09
N GLU A 379 12.59 -10.95 -2.15
CA GLU A 379 13.32 -10.95 -3.42
C GLU A 379 12.98 -12.18 -4.27
N PRO A 380 12.70 -12.01 -5.59
CA PRO A 380 12.48 -13.12 -6.49
C PRO A 380 13.67 -14.11 -6.48
N ASN A 381 13.36 -15.40 -6.39
CA ASN A 381 14.37 -16.45 -6.37
C ASN A 381 13.98 -17.58 -7.33
N ILE A 382 14.86 -17.90 -8.28
CA ILE A 382 14.64 -18.97 -9.27
C ILE A 382 14.44 -20.37 -8.64
N ARG A 383 14.92 -20.57 -7.41
CA ARG A 383 14.74 -21.80 -6.63
C ARG A 383 13.47 -21.81 -5.79
N SER A 384 12.72 -20.71 -5.75
CA SER A 384 11.41 -20.66 -5.09
C SER A 384 10.34 -21.21 -6.03
N GLN A 385 9.47 -22.08 -5.50
CA GLN A 385 8.27 -22.54 -6.21
C GLN A 385 7.22 -21.43 -6.36
N HIS A 386 7.20 -20.48 -5.43
CA HIS A 386 6.28 -19.37 -5.43
C HIS A 386 6.82 -18.21 -6.27
N ASP A 387 5.93 -17.57 -7.02
CA ASP A 387 6.25 -16.39 -7.82
C ASP A 387 6.11 -15.11 -6.99
N TYR A 388 7.23 -14.42 -6.78
CA TYR A 388 7.31 -13.20 -5.98
C TYR A 388 7.29 -11.92 -6.82
N ASP A 389 7.22 -12.02 -8.15
CA ASP A 389 7.15 -10.87 -9.06
C ASP A 389 5.77 -10.18 -8.94
N SER A 390 5.64 -9.23 -8.02
CA SER A 390 4.38 -8.52 -7.79
C SER A 390 4.02 -7.53 -8.90
N ALA A 391 4.98 -7.11 -9.73
CA ALA A 391 4.72 -6.27 -10.89
C ALA A 391 4.04 -7.06 -12.02
N GLY A 392 4.39 -8.34 -12.16
CA GLY A 392 3.73 -9.30 -13.05
C GLY A 392 2.45 -9.91 -12.49
N GLN A 393 2.35 -11.25 -12.56
CA GLN A 393 1.24 -12.05 -12.02
C GLN A 393 1.52 -12.65 -10.64
N GLY A 394 2.74 -12.45 -10.11
CA GLY A 394 3.18 -12.99 -8.84
C GLY A 394 2.55 -12.29 -7.64
N SER A 395 2.94 -12.74 -6.45
CA SER A 395 2.47 -12.14 -5.20
C SER A 395 3.60 -11.91 -4.21
N ASN A 396 3.51 -10.80 -3.50
CA ASN A 396 4.48 -10.39 -2.50
C ASN A 396 3.78 -9.59 -1.39
N ARG A 397 4.52 -9.28 -0.32
CA ARG A 397 4.03 -8.37 0.72
C ARG A 397 3.87 -6.98 0.12
N PHE A 398 2.69 -6.41 0.31
CA PHE A 398 2.21 -5.17 -0.28
C PHE A 398 2.21 -4.03 0.73
N ALA A 399 1.71 -4.29 1.94
CA ALA A 399 1.62 -3.31 3.02
C ALA A 399 2.01 -3.95 4.36
N THR A 400 2.59 -3.12 5.23
CA THR A 400 2.96 -3.49 6.58
C THR A 400 2.31 -2.55 7.57
N PHE A 401 1.64 -3.13 8.57
CA PHE A 401 1.26 -2.42 9.79
C PHE A 401 2.22 -2.82 10.91
N LEU A 402 2.99 -1.87 11.41
CA LEU A 402 3.85 -2.06 12.56
C LEU A 402 3.17 -1.50 13.80
N LEU A 403 2.77 -2.39 14.70
CA LEU A 403 2.08 -2.09 15.95
C LEU A 403 3.11 -1.90 17.06
N TYR A 404 3.09 -0.77 17.76
CA TYR A 404 3.92 -0.55 18.93
C TYR A 404 3.15 -0.90 20.21
N MET A 405 3.69 -1.83 21.00
CA MET A 405 3.06 -2.33 22.21
C MET A 405 3.77 -1.85 23.49
N SER A 406 4.78 -0.99 23.35
CA SER A 406 5.55 -0.41 24.45
C SER A 406 5.74 1.10 24.26
N ASN A 407 5.74 1.84 25.36
CA ASN A 407 6.14 3.24 25.40
C ASN A 407 7.63 3.32 25.67
N LEU A 408 8.40 3.90 24.74
CA LEU A 408 9.83 4.15 24.94
C LEU A 408 10.09 5.65 24.95
N GLU A 409 10.92 6.11 25.89
CA GLU A 409 11.42 7.48 25.97
C GLU A 409 12.46 7.77 24.88
N ALA A 410 12.72 9.04 24.61
CA ALA A 410 13.66 9.45 23.56
C ALA A 410 15.11 8.96 23.79
N ASN A 411 15.50 8.77 25.04
CA ASN A 411 16.82 8.23 25.43
C ASN A 411 16.84 6.69 25.49
N GLN A 412 15.74 5.99 25.17
CA GLN A 412 15.68 4.52 25.19
C GLN A 412 15.81 3.89 23.80
N GLY A 413 15.84 4.71 22.75
CA GLY A 413 15.97 4.27 21.37
C GLY A 413 14.78 3.42 20.89
N GLY A 414 15.05 2.39 20.10
CA GLY A 414 14.03 1.48 19.61
C GLY A 414 13.11 2.04 18.52
N GLU A 415 13.44 3.17 17.90
CA GLU A 415 12.68 3.73 16.78
C GLU A 415 12.65 2.79 15.56
N THR A 416 11.67 2.97 14.69
CA THR A 416 11.69 2.39 13.34
C THR A 416 12.19 3.43 12.37
N VAL A 417 13.37 3.20 11.81
CA VAL A 417 14.03 4.14 10.90
C VAL A 417 13.78 3.76 9.45
N PHE A 418 13.39 4.73 8.62
CA PHE A 418 13.28 4.60 7.16
C PHE A 418 14.47 5.31 6.51
N ALA A 419 15.46 4.53 6.08
CA ALA A 419 16.77 5.08 5.75
C ALA A 419 16.81 5.96 4.49
N ASN A 420 15.77 5.87 3.66
CA ASN A 420 15.61 6.66 2.45
C ASN A 420 14.59 7.80 2.61
N ALA A 421 13.95 7.93 3.78
CA ALA A 421 13.00 8.99 4.09
C ALA A 421 13.69 10.16 4.82
N TRP A 422 13.27 11.39 4.50
CA TRP A 422 13.75 12.58 5.20
C TRP A 422 13.15 12.70 6.61
N PRO A 423 13.88 13.27 7.59
CA PRO A 423 13.31 13.60 8.90
C PRO A 423 12.09 14.52 8.81
N LEU A 424 11.20 14.45 9.81
CA LEU A 424 9.95 15.23 9.85
C LEU A 424 10.19 16.74 9.96
N ASP A 425 11.28 17.14 10.61
CA ASP A 425 11.66 18.53 10.88
C ASP A 425 12.36 19.22 9.70
N VAL A 426 12.68 18.49 8.64
CA VAL A 426 13.31 19.05 7.44
C VAL A 426 12.24 19.40 6.40
N ALA A 427 12.04 20.70 6.16
CA ALA A 427 11.05 21.20 5.21
C ALA A 427 11.34 20.71 3.79
N GLU A 428 10.28 20.47 2.99
CA GLU A 428 10.45 19.92 1.63
C GLU A 428 11.27 20.85 0.72
N THR A 429 11.11 22.16 0.88
CA THR A 429 11.90 23.18 0.17
C THR A 429 13.40 23.11 0.45
N GLU A 430 13.79 22.55 1.61
CA GLU A 430 15.19 22.43 2.05
C GLU A 430 15.84 21.13 1.58
N ARG A 431 15.05 20.17 1.06
CA ARG A 431 15.56 18.89 0.58
C ARG A 431 16.30 19.06 -0.75
N LEU A 432 17.44 18.39 -0.87
CA LEU A 432 18.22 18.29 -2.11
C LEU A 432 18.19 16.84 -2.61
N THR A 433 17.89 16.64 -3.89
CA THR A 433 17.96 15.31 -4.52
C THR A 433 19.40 14.89 -4.77
N VAL A 434 19.65 13.57 -4.89
CA VAL A 434 20.99 13.03 -5.21
C VAL A 434 21.53 13.60 -6.53
N GLU A 435 20.66 13.81 -7.51
CA GLU A 435 21.03 14.41 -8.80
C GLU A 435 21.40 15.89 -8.66
N GLN A 436 20.64 16.67 -7.88
CA GLN A 436 20.98 18.06 -7.55
C GLN A 436 22.31 18.14 -6.79
N VAL A 437 22.56 17.22 -5.85
CA VAL A 437 23.83 17.14 -5.12
C VAL A 437 24.98 16.77 -6.07
N SER A 438 24.83 15.74 -6.89
CA SER A 438 25.84 15.32 -7.89
C SER A 438 26.15 16.44 -8.89
N THR A 439 25.13 17.16 -9.36
CA THR A 439 25.27 18.28 -10.28
C THR A 439 25.94 19.47 -9.61
N CYS A 440 25.61 19.75 -8.34
CA CYS A 440 26.27 20.78 -7.55
C CYS A 440 27.75 20.45 -7.32
N ILE A 441 28.10 19.21 -6.92
CA ILE A 441 29.50 18.77 -6.77
C ILE A 441 30.30 18.95 -8.07
N ARG A 442 29.65 18.77 -9.23
CA ARG A 442 30.30 18.91 -10.55
C ARG A 442 30.34 20.34 -11.08
N SER A 443 29.58 21.29 -10.52
CA SER A 443 29.49 22.67 -11.03
C SER A 443 29.17 23.69 -9.93
N ALA A 444 30.17 24.50 -9.59
CA ALA A 444 30.04 25.60 -8.63
C ALA A 444 29.03 26.68 -9.08
N VAL A 445 28.90 26.92 -10.39
CA VAL A 445 27.93 27.88 -10.95
C VAL A 445 26.50 27.39 -10.78
N TYR A 446 26.26 26.08 -10.97
CA TYR A 446 24.94 25.49 -10.79
C TYR A 446 24.53 25.45 -9.32
N CYS A 447 25.49 25.22 -8.40
CA CYS A 447 25.26 25.41 -6.97
C CYS A 447 24.81 26.84 -6.65
N LEU A 448 25.43 27.86 -7.26
CA LEU A 448 25.12 29.28 -7.03
C LEU A 448 23.74 29.69 -7.57
N GLN A 449 23.24 29.01 -8.60
CA GLN A 449 21.88 29.23 -9.12
C GLN A 449 20.81 28.53 -8.28
N LEU A 450 21.12 27.37 -7.69
CA LEU A 450 20.23 26.68 -6.74
C LEU A 450 20.03 27.47 -5.44
N THR A 451 21.02 28.27 -5.03
CA THR A 451 20.97 29.08 -3.80
C THR A 451 20.22 30.41 -3.96
N THR A 452 20.14 30.97 -5.17
CA THR A 452 19.45 32.27 -5.40
C THR A 452 17.94 32.13 -5.61
N ASN A 453 17.47 30.93 -5.95
CA ASN A 453 16.07 30.67 -6.29
C ASN A 453 15.24 30.08 -5.13
N LYS A 454 15.86 29.76 -3.99
CA LYS A 454 15.17 29.28 -2.78
C LYS A 454 15.11 30.43 -1.77
N THR A 455 13.90 30.88 -1.46
CA THR A 455 13.61 32.03 -0.57
C THR A 455 13.97 31.75 0.89
N THR A 456 15.24 31.89 1.24
CA THR A 456 15.65 32.10 2.64
C THR A 456 16.52 33.35 2.70
N LYS A 457 15.85 34.49 2.91
CA LYS A 457 16.47 35.70 3.42
C LYS A 457 16.84 35.46 4.90
N SER A 458 18.06 35.03 5.17
CA SER A 458 18.70 35.30 6.46
C SER A 458 20.15 35.71 6.25
N LEU A 459 20.48 36.90 6.75
CA LEU A 459 21.78 37.57 6.70
C LEU A 459 22.93 36.68 7.18
N PHE A 460 24.03 36.68 6.40
CA PHE A 460 25.44 36.55 6.79
C PHE A 460 25.84 35.52 7.87
N VAL A 461 26.30 34.34 7.42
CA VAL A 461 27.58 33.73 7.85
C VAL A 461 28.19 33.00 6.63
N TRP A 462 29.41 33.36 6.23
CA TRP A 462 30.21 32.61 5.25
C TRP A 462 30.76 31.33 5.91
N THR A 463 29.91 30.34 6.02
CA THR A 463 30.27 28.94 6.27
C THR A 463 29.37 28.11 5.36
N PRO A 464 29.90 27.19 4.53
CA PRO A 464 29.06 26.37 3.66
C PRO A 464 28.34 25.32 4.52
N PHE A 465 27.35 25.72 5.31
CA PHE A 465 26.46 24.84 6.06
C PHE A 465 25.38 24.30 5.10
N TRP A 466 25.77 23.43 4.18
CA TRP A 466 24.83 22.48 3.57
C TRP A 466 25.32 21.09 3.94
N ARG A 467 24.52 20.37 4.74
CA ARG A 467 24.87 19.01 5.14
C ARG A 467 24.45 18.06 4.03
N THR A 468 25.38 17.41 3.35
CA THR A 468 25.01 16.27 2.50
C THR A 468 24.45 15.14 3.39
N PRO A 469 23.68 14.18 2.86
CA PRO A 469 23.25 13.02 3.64
C PRO A 469 24.41 12.25 4.28
N VAL A 470 25.61 12.33 3.69
CA VAL A 470 26.85 11.77 4.25
C VAL A 470 27.34 12.61 5.43
N ASP A 471 27.34 13.93 5.32
CA ASP A 471 27.76 14.82 6.42
C ASP A 471 26.80 14.74 7.62
N VAL A 472 25.48 14.64 7.37
CA VAL A 472 24.48 14.43 8.43
C VAL A 472 24.73 13.11 9.15
N LEU A 473 25.02 12.04 8.41
CA LEU A 473 25.27 10.72 9.00
C LEU A 473 26.57 10.70 9.82
N THR A 474 27.65 11.30 9.30
CA THR A 474 28.93 11.39 10.01
C THR A 474 28.78 12.19 11.31
N GLN A 475 28.15 13.36 11.25
CA GLN A 475 27.88 14.18 12.44
C GLN A 475 27.00 13.43 13.46
N ALA A 476 25.97 12.72 13.00
CA ALA A 476 25.10 11.93 13.86
C ALA A 476 25.85 10.80 14.59
N LYS A 477 26.85 10.20 13.93
CA LYS A 477 27.75 9.20 14.52
C LYS A 477 28.70 9.82 15.54
N ASP A 478 29.30 10.96 15.24
CA ASP A 478 30.18 11.66 16.19
C ASP A 478 29.41 12.00 17.49
N GLN A 479 28.21 12.56 17.36
CA GLN A 479 27.31 12.83 18.50
C GLN A 479 26.85 11.58 19.24
N LEU A 480 26.84 10.41 18.59
CA LEU A 480 26.49 9.13 19.20
C LEU A 480 27.65 8.59 20.04
N MET A 481 28.87 8.73 19.54
CA MET A 481 30.09 8.34 20.25
C MET A 481 30.38 9.20 21.48
N GLU A 482 29.90 10.45 21.49
CA GLU A 482 29.98 11.34 22.66
C GLU A 482 28.85 11.13 23.68
N SER A 483 27.85 10.31 23.35
CA SER A 483 26.68 10.09 24.21
C SER A 483 26.81 8.84 25.07
N ASP A 484 25.96 8.74 26.09
CA ASP A 484 25.89 7.56 26.98
C ASP A 484 25.60 6.24 26.24
N PHE A 485 25.26 6.28 24.94
CA PHE A 485 25.00 5.09 24.12
C PHE A 485 26.26 4.43 23.55
N ALA A 486 27.41 5.12 23.55
CA ALA A 486 28.63 4.66 22.89
C ALA A 486 29.12 3.30 23.41
N HIS A 487 28.95 3.02 24.71
CA HIS A 487 29.40 1.78 25.33
C HIS A 487 28.63 0.53 24.88
N PHE A 488 27.44 0.70 24.29
CA PHE A 488 26.65 -0.40 23.74
C PHE A 488 26.98 -0.71 22.26
N LEU A 489 27.78 0.14 21.60
CA LEU A 489 28.05 0.05 20.17
C LEU A 489 29.52 -0.29 19.93
N THR A 490 29.75 -1.20 18.99
CA THR A 490 31.12 -1.49 18.52
C THR A 490 31.45 -0.54 17.37
N PRO A 491 32.56 0.23 17.43
CA PRO A 491 32.96 1.08 16.31
C PRO A 491 33.14 0.29 15.01
N GLY A 492 32.63 0.82 13.90
CA GLY A 492 32.61 0.19 12.58
C GLY A 492 31.56 -0.92 12.41
N SER A 493 30.68 -1.13 13.39
CA SER A 493 29.62 -2.14 13.33
C SER A 493 28.39 -1.66 12.56
N TRP A 494 27.55 -2.60 12.12
CA TRP A 494 26.29 -2.25 11.46
C TRP A 494 25.28 -1.63 12.43
N GLU A 495 25.41 -1.91 13.73
CA GLU A 495 24.62 -1.31 14.80
C GLU A 495 24.92 0.18 14.97
N GLU A 496 26.20 0.57 14.90
CA GLU A 496 26.63 1.99 14.90
C GLU A 496 26.09 2.71 13.65
N ASP A 497 26.25 2.11 12.47
CA ASP A 497 25.68 2.64 11.22
C ASP A 497 24.17 2.86 11.36
N LEU A 498 23.45 1.87 11.89
CA LEU A 498 22.01 1.93 12.10
C LEU A 498 21.63 3.06 13.06
N ALA A 499 22.30 3.18 14.20
CA ALA A 499 22.04 4.25 15.15
C ALA A 499 22.31 5.65 14.56
N GLY A 500 23.33 5.79 13.71
CA GLY A 500 23.54 7.01 12.91
C GLY A 500 22.36 7.31 11.97
N TRP A 501 21.80 6.30 11.31
CA TRP A 501 20.58 6.47 10.50
C TRP A 501 19.38 6.90 11.34
N CYS A 502 19.21 6.31 12.53
CA CYS A 502 18.11 6.63 13.46
C CYS A 502 18.09 8.11 13.87
N ARG A 503 19.25 8.76 13.91
CA ARG A 503 19.39 10.19 14.24
C ARG A 503 19.34 11.13 13.03
N SER A 504 19.43 10.60 11.81
CA SER A 504 19.58 11.42 10.58
C SER A 504 18.46 11.26 9.56
N ARG A 505 17.55 10.31 9.77
CA ARG A 505 16.44 9.97 8.86
C ARG A 505 15.11 9.96 9.61
N LEU A 506 14.02 9.77 8.88
CA LEU A 506 12.72 9.51 9.50
C LEU A 506 12.84 8.32 10.46
N ALA A 507 12.68 8.58 11.75
CA ALA A 507 12.71 7.59 12.80
C ALA A 507 11.46 7.74 13.67
N ILE A 508 10.64 6.69 13.71
CA ILE A 508 9.34 6.72 14.38
C ILE A 508 9.48 6.08 15.76
N ARG A 509 9.22 6.87 16.80
CA ARG A 509 9.31 6.42 18.19
C ARG A 509 8.20 5.44 18.56
N PRO A 510 8.50 4.37 19.30
CA PRO A 510 7.49 3.47 19.86
C PRO A 510 6.64 4.17 20.92
N ALA A 511 5.33 4.13 20.72
CA ALA A 511 4.34 4.48 21.72
C ALA A 511 3.28 3.38 21.75
N SER A 512 2.87 2.95 22.93
CA SER A 512 1.87 1.90 23.11
C SER A 512 0.56 2.29 22.39
N ALA A 513 -0.03 1.33 21.66
CA ALA A 513 -1.19 1.49 20.80
C ALA A 513 -0.99 2.38 19.56
N ARG A 514 0.24 2.79 19.24
CA ARG A 514 0.56 3.48 17.98
C ARG A 514 0.77 2.47 16.86
N THR A 515 0.29 2.77 15.66
CA THR A 515 0.51 1.94 14.47
C THR A 515 1.19 2.74 13.38
N VAL A 516 2.20 2.17 12.72
CA VAL A 516 2.78 2.72 11.50
C VAL A 516 2.32 1.89 10.31
N LEU A 517 1.71 2.52 9.32
CA LEU A 517 1.41 1.91 8.02
C LEU A 517 2.44 2.36 6.99
N PHE A 518 3.04 1.42 6.27
CA PHE A 518 3.85 1.73 5.09
C PHE A 518 3.69 0.67 4.02
N TYR A 519 4.00 1.06 2.78
CA TYR A 519 3.87 0.17 1.63
C TYR A 519 5.22 -0.40 1.20
N SER A 520 5.20 -1.67 0.81
CA SER A 520 6.33 -2.39 0.24
C SER A 520 6.32 -2.37 -1.29
N GLN A 521 5.25 -1.86 -1.91
CA GLN A 521 5.05 -1.80 -3.36
C GLN A 521 4.64 -0.38 -3.80
N LEU A 522 4.89 -0.05 -5.06
CA LEU A 522 4.35 1.10 -5.77
C LEU A 522 2.94 0.78 -6.33
N PRO A 523 2.15 1.77 -6.80
CA PRO A 523 0.76 1.53 -7.24
C PRO A 523 0.63 0.62 -8.46
N ASP A 524 1.70 0.50 -9.24
CA ASP A 524 1.86 -0.43 -10.35
C ASP A 524 2.31 -1.84 -9.92
N GLY A 525 2.57 -2.06 -8.62
CA GLY A 525 3.00 -3.34 -8.06
C GLY A 525 4.49 -3.61 -8.12
N GLU A 526 5.29 -2.71 -8.68
CA GLU A 526 6.74 -2.76 -8.55
C GLU A 526 7.13 -2.65 -7.08
N GLU A 527 8.18 -3.34 -6.65
CA GLU A 527 8.61 -3.26 -5.25
C GLU A 527 9.20 -1.88 -4.92
N ASP A 528 8.76 -1.30 -3.81
CA ASP A 528 9.24 -0.01 -3.35
C ASP A 528 10.56 -0.20 -2.57
N LYS A 529 11.69 0.03 -3.24
CA LYS A 529 13.02 0.00 -2.62
C LYS A 529 13.23 1.12 -1.60
N SER A 530 12.44 2.20 -1.67
CA SER A 530 12.53 3.31 -0.72
C SER A 530 11.95 2.95 0.65
N SER A 531 11.09 1.92 0.73
CA SER A 531 10.52 1.35 1.97
C SER A 531 11.52 0.66 2.90
N ARG A 532 12.82 0.72 2.56
CA ARG A 532 13.89 0.13 3.37
C ARG A 532 13.93 0.72 4.78
N HIS A 533 13.69 -0.14 5.76
CA HIS A 533 13.54 0.27 7.15
C HIS A 533 14.27 -0.68 8.11
N GLY A 534 14.53 -0.24 9.34
CA GLY A 534 15.17 -1.03 10.40
C GLY A 534 14.65 -0.66 11.78
N ALA A 535 15.00 -1.45 12.78
CA ALA A 535 14.67 -1.17 14.18
C ALA A 535 15.93 -0.74 14.92
N CYS A 536 15.96 0.51 15.37
CA CYS A 536 17.06 1.10 16.12
C CYS A 536 17.34 0.31 17.41
N PRO A 537 18.58 0.31 17.90
CA PRO A 537 18.92 -0.35 19.15
C PRO A 537 18.05 0.13 20.31
N VAL A 538 17.64 -0.79 21.17
CA VAL A 538 16.88 -0.51 22.40
C VAL A 538 17.85 -0.42 23.58
N PHE A 539 17.67 0.57 24.46
CA PHE A 539 18.55 0.80 25.59
C PHE A 539 17.80 0.82 26.92
N ASN A 540 18.34 0.13 27.92
CA ASN A 540 17.86 0.09 29.31
C ASN A 540 16.37 -0.28 29.46
N THR A 541 15.80 -0.96 28.48
CA THR A 541 14.38 -1.37 28.48
C THR A 541 14.13 -2.54 27.52
N THR A 542 12.87 -2.96 27.42
CA THR A 542 12.38 -3.93 26.44
C THR A 542 11.31 -3.27 25.57
N LYS A 543 11.41 -3.45 24.25
CA LYS A 543 10.38 -3.02 23.30
C LYS A 543 9.60 -4.23 22.80
N PHE A 544 8.28 -4.17 22.91
CA PHE A 544 7.36 -5.03 22.19
C PHE A 544 6.78 -4.31 20.97
N ALA A 545 6.75 -5.01 19.84
CA ALA A 545 6.11 -4.56 18.63
C ALA A 545 5.51 -5.75 17.88
N ALA A 546 4.65 -5.51 16.89
CA ALA A 546 4.14 -6.57 16.05
C ALA A 546 4.00 -6.14 14.60
N ASN A 547 4.27 -7.06 13.67
CA ASN A 547 4.03 -6.84 12.25
C ASN A 547 2.74 -7.53 11.82
N VAL A 548 1.92 -6.80 11.06
CA VAL A 548 0.85 -7.36 10.23
C VAL A 548 1.24 -7.14 8.78
N TRP A 549 1.62 -8.21 8.11
CA TRP A 549 1.96 -8.18 6.69
C TRP A 549 0.75 -8.58 5.85
N VAL A 550 0.37 -7.69 4.93
CA VAL A 550 -0.69 -7.93 3.95
C VAL A 550 -0.05 -8.09 2.57
N TRP A 551 -0.46 -9.13 1.85
CA TRP A 551 0.01 -9.48 0.53
C TRP A 551 -0.91 -8.91 -0.55
N ASN A 552 -0.38 -8.63 -1.74
CA ASN A 552 -1.20 -8.21 -2.88
C ASN A 552 -2.05 -9.37 -3.44
N ALA A 553 -1.64 -10.62 -3.25
CA ALA A 553 -2.37 -11.81 -3.67
C ALA A 553 -2.04 -13.00 -2.75
N ALA A 554 -2.57 -14.19 -3.06
CA ALA A 554 -2.46 -15.35 -2.18
C ALA A 554 -0.99 -15.77 -1.97
N ARG A 555 -0.52 -15.74 -0.72
CA ARG A 555 0.85 -16.10 -0.36
C ARG A 555 1.16 -17.57 -0.57
N SER A 556 2.45 -17.90 -0.61
CA SER A 556 2.95 -19.27 -0.75
C SER A 556 2.28 -20.25 0.24
N GLY A 557 1.91 -21.43 -0.28
CA GLY A 557 1.27 -22.50 0.50
C GLY A 557 -0.26 -22.48 0.53
N HIS A 558 -0.90 -21.45 -0.05
CA HIS A 558 -2.36 -21.34 -0.10
C HIS A 558 -2.94 -21.68 -1.49
N PRO A 559 -4.24 -22.02 -1.57
CA PRO A 559 -4.94 -22.14 -2.84
C PRO A 559 -4.80 -20.85 -3.67
N ASN A 560 -4.66 -21.01 -4.98
CA ASN A 560 -4.47 -19.92 -5.95
C ASN A 560 -3.17 -19.10 -5.75
N SER A 561 -2.22 -19.54 -4.92
CA SER A 561 -0.91 -18.87 -4.80
C SER A 561 -0.19 -18.88 -6.16
N PRO A 562 0.32 -17.74 -6.66
CA PRO A 562 1.13 -17.69 -7.87
C PRO A 562 2.31 -18.66 -7.84
N LYS A 563 2.52 -19.35 -8.96
CA LYS A 563 3.60 -20.34 -9.11
C LYS A 563 4.62 -19.80 -10.09
N ASN A 564 5.89 -19.88 -9.71
CA ASN A 564 6.98 -19.44 -10.56
C ASN A 564 7.05 -20.38 -11.77
N PRO A 565 6.82 -19.89 -13.01
CA PRO A 565 6.84 -20.73 -14.20
C PRO A 565 8.22 -21.32 -14.50
N ASN A 566 9.27 -20.69 -13.99
CA ASN A 566 10.67 -21.11 -14.17
C ASN A 566 11.15 -22.06 -13.06
N TYR A 567 10.34 -22.32 -12.04
CA TYR A 567 10.73 -23.20 -10.95
C TYR A 567 10.89 -24.64 -11.45
N LYS A 568 12.11 -25.15 -11.34
CA LYS A 568 12.41 -26.57 -11.53
C LYS A 568 12.52 -27.22 -10.15
N LYS A 569 11.58 -28.10 -9.83
CA LYS A 569 11.65 -28.88 -8.58
C LYS A 569 12.99 -29.60 -8.54
N PRO A 570 13.84 -29.36 -7.51
CA PRO A 570 15.09 -30.08 -7.41
C PRO A 570 14.78 -31.58 -7.32
N PRO A 571 15.60 -32.45 -7.91
CA PRO A 571 15.42 -33.89 -7.79
C PRO A 571 15.32 -34.23 -6.29
N ARG A 572 14.30 -35.02 -5.94
CA ARG A 572 14.08 -35.43 -4.54
C ARG A 572 15.35 -36.17 -4.10
N ALA A 573 16.06 -35.64 -3.11
CA ALA A 573 17.24 -36.31 -2.59
C ALA A 573 16.79 -37.66 -2.02
N THR A 574 17.35 -38.76 -2.55
CA THR A 574 17.05 -40.10 -2.08
C THR A 574 17.52 -40.21 -0.63
N PRO A 575 16.64 -40.54 0.33
CA PRO A 575 17.05 -40.77 1.71
C PRO A 575 18.08 -41.89 1.77
N ILE A 576 19.11 -41.70 2.58
CA ILE A 576 20.15 -42.67 2.87
C ILE A 576 20.00 -43.08 4.33
N GLU A 577 20.04 -44.37 4.61
CA GLU A 577 20.02 -44.92 5.96
C GLU A 577 21.46 -45.00 6.47
N ALA A 578 21.78 -44.24 7.51
CA ALA A 578 23.08 -44.29 8.18
C ALA A 578 22.92 -44.92 9.56
N THR A 579 23.62 -46.02 9.79
CA THR A 579 23.63 -46.73 11.07
C THR A 579 24.99 -46.58 11.73
N PHE A 580 25.00 -46.14 12.99
CA PHE A 580 26.20 -45.93 13.79
C PHE A 580 26.23 -46.95 14.92
N ILE A 581 27.36 -47.63 15.09
CA ILE A 581 27.51 -48.72 16.06
C ILE A 581 28.81 -48.47 16.84
N ASN A 582 28.72 -48.48 18.17
CA ASN A 582 29.91 -48.57 19.01
C ASN A 582 30.13 -50.04 19.35
N THR A 583 31.25 -50.58 18.85
CA THR A 583 31.58 -52.00 18.97
C THR A 583 32.13 -52.40 20.33
N GLY A 584 32.43 -51.41 21.20
CA GLY A 584 33.12 -51.63 22.47
C GLY A 584 34.60 -52.00 22.31
N ALA A 585 35.16 -51.94 21.08
CA ALA A 585 36.55 -52.26 20.81
C ALA A 585 37.52 -51.18 21.31
N ASN A 586 37.05 -49.93 21.45
CA ASN A 586 37.84 -48.79 21.91
C ASN A 586 37.26 -48.23 23.24
N PRO A 587 37.94 -48.41 24.38
CA PRO A 587 37.50 -47.88 25.68
C PRO A 587 37.35 -46.36 25.71
N ASP A 588 38.07 -45.63 24.86
CA ASP A 588 37.96 -44.15 24.76
C ASP A 588 36.62 -43.70 24.16
N MET A 589 35.76 -44.62 23.73
CA MET A 589 34.46 -44.34 23.11
C MET A 589 33.28 -44.77 24.00
N ASP A 590 33.50 -45.17 25.26
CA ASP A 590 32.44 -45.67 26.15
C ASP A 590 31.30 -44.66 26.39
N ASP A 591 31.63 -43.36 26.39
CA ASP A 591 30.68 -42.24 26.52
C ASP A 591 30.43 -41.49 25.18
N ALA A 592 30.59 -42.17 24.04
CA ALA A 592 30.41 -41.57 22.72
C ALA A 592 28.98 -41.07 22.46
N GLU A 593 28.86 -39.78 22.14
CA GLU A 593 27.62 -39.13 21.76
C GLU A 593 27.59 -38.83 20.25
N LEU A 594 26.50 -39.22 19.58
CA LEU A 594 26.29 -38.99 18.16
C LEU A 594 25.52 -37.69 17.93
N TYR A 595 26.10 -36.79 17.12
CA TYR A 595 25.50 -35.52 16.74
C TYR A 595 25.31 -35.41 15.23
N TYR A 596 24.19 -34.81 14.83
CA TYR A 596 24.05 -34.19 13.51
C TYR A 596 24.03 -32.67 13.70
N LYS A 597 25.04 -31.99 13.13
CA LYS A 597 25.32 -30.57 13.43
C LYS A 597 25.47 -30.35 14.94
N ASP A 598 24.56 -29.60 15.55
CA ASP A 598 24.58 -29.25 16.97
C ASP A 598 23.46 -29.95 17.76
N THR A 599 22.79 -30.94 17.17
CA THR A 599 21.70 -31.69 17.81
C THR A 599 22.17 -33.09 18.20
N LEU A 600 22.08 -33.39 19.50
CA LEU A 600 22.33 -34.73 20.03
C LEU A 600 21.26 -35.71 19.52
N TRP A 601 21.69 -36.81 18.92
CA TRP A 601 20.82 -37.86 18.42
C TRP A 601 20.72 -39.05 19.36
N GLY A 602 21.76 -39.29 20.14
CA GLY A 602 21.79 -40.34 21.16
C GLY A 602 23.21 -40.71 21.54
N ARG A 603 23.31 -41.52 22.60
CA ARG A 603 24.59 -42.07 23.08
C ARG A 603 24.80 -43.45 22.47
N LEU A 604 25.97 -43.69 21.89
CA LEU A 604 26.37 -44.97 21.30
C LEU A 604 26.99 -45.84 22.39
N ARG A 605 26.18 -46.77 22.93
CA ARG A 605 26.63 -47.70 23.97
C ARG A 605 27.68 -48.68 23.43
N PRO A 606 28.71 -49.04 24.22
CA PRO A 606 29.75 -50.01 23.80
C PRO A 606 29.25 -51.46 23.73
N ASP A 607 27.93 -51.68 23.76
CA ASP A 607 27.27 -52.99 23.70
C ASP A 607 26.88 -53.41 22.27
N GLY A 608 27.27 -52.64 21.26
CA GLY A 608 26.93 -52.90 19.86
C GLY A 608 25.52 -52.46 19.45
N THR A 609 24.78 -51.74 20.31
CA THR A 609 23.43 -51.26 19.96
C THR A 609 23.50 -50.19 18.86
N PRO A 610 22.85 -50.39 17.69
CA PRO A 610 22.88 -49.45 16.60
C PRO A 610 21.97 -48.22 16.83
N ILE A 611 22.41 -47.06 16.35
CA ILE A 611 21.54 -45.89 16.12
C ILE A 611 21.42 -45.67 14.61
N THR A 612 20.20 -45.74 14.08
CA THR A 612 19.93 -45.57 12.65
C THR A 612 19.19 -44.26 12.38
N ALA A 613 19.68 -43.49 11.40
CA ALA A 613 19.11 -42.22 10.98
C ALA A 613 18.82 -42.18 9.48
N SER A 614 17.69 -41.59 9.10
CA SER A 614 17.44 -41.18 7.71
C SER A 614 18.15 -39.85 7.44
N THR A 615 19.06 -39.85 6.47
CA THR A 615 19.98 -38.74 6.18
C THR A 615 20.12 -38.54 4.66
N LEU A 616 20.90 -37.55 4.23
CA LEU A 616 21.15 -37.25 2.81
C LEU A 616 22.64 -37.31 2.49
N LYS A 617 22.98 -37.45 1.22
CA LYS A 617 24.35 -37.32 0.70
C LYS A 617 25.00 -36.03 1.23
N GLU A 618 26.28 -36.09 1.58
CA GLU A 618 27.08 -34.99 2.13
C GLU A 618 26.73 -34.54 3.54
N HIS A 619 25.69 -35.09 4.17
CA HIS A 619 25.46 -34.85 5.60
C HIS A 619 26.67 -35.32 6.41
N GLN A 620 26.99 -34.54 7.44
CA GLN A 620 28.10 -34.80 8.33
C GLN A 620 27.58 -35.11 9.74
N TRP A 621 28.00 -36.26 10.25
CA TRP A 621 27.73 -36.75 11.59
C TRP A 621 29.01 -36.70 12.40
N THR A 622 28.91 -36.33 13.67
CA THR A 622 30.06 -36.13 14.55
C THR A 622 29.91 -36.96 15.80
N ILE A 623 30.98 -37.61 16.24
CA ILE A 623 31.07 -38.22 17.56
C ILE A 623 31.78 -37.26 18.49
N ILE A 624 31.19 -37.05 19.67
CA ILE A 624 31.75 -36.25 20.74
C ILE A 624 31.93 -37.17 21.97
N VAL A 625 33.10 -37.10 22.60
CA VAL A 625 33.40 -37.74 23.88
C VAL A 625 33.97 -36.65 24.79
N ASP A 626 33.46 -36.54 26.02
CA ASP A 626 33.87 -35.52 27.00
C ASP A 626 33.93 -34.08 26.44
N GLY A 627 32.95 -33.72 25.62
CA GLY A 627 32.84 -32.40 25.00
C GLY A 627 33.84 -32.14 23.86
N LYS A 628 34.68 -33.11 23.48
CA LYS A 628 35.63 -33.00 22.37
C LYS A 628 35.14 -33.78 21.15
N ARG A 629 35.23 -33.18 19.96
CA ARG A 629 34.92 -33.86 18.69
C ARG A 629 36.01 -34.87 18.37
N VAL A 630 35.67 -36.15 18.36
CA VAL A 630 36.63 -37.24 18.17
C VAL A 630 36.58 -37.88 16.78
N LYS A 631 35.42 -37.88 16.10
CA LYS A 631 35.27 -38.50 14.77
C LYS A 631 34.20 -37.80 13.93
N HIS A 632 34.38 -37.78 12.62
CA HIS A 632 33.39 -37.23 11.67
C HIS A 632 33.11 -38.22 10.56
N PHE A 633 31.83 -38.41 10.24
CA PHE A 633 31.35 -39.26 9.15
C PHE A 633 30.67 -38.41 8.09
N ARG A 634 31.06 -38.59 6.84
CA ARG A 634 30.43 -37.95 5.69
C ARG A 634 29.63 -39.00 4.94
N ILE A 635 28.33 -38.76 4.79
CA ILE A 635 27.42 -39.70 4.12
C ILE A 635 27.72 -39.71 2.61
N ALA A 636 28.12 -40.87 2.10
CA ALA A 636 28.37 -41.09 0.68
C ALA A 636 27.04 -41.16 -0.11
N ALA A 637 27.09 -41.01 -1.43
CA ALA A 637 25.88 -41.11 -2.27
C ALA A 637 25.34 -42.54 -2.38
N ARG A 638 26.21 -43.54 -2.24
CA ARG A 638 25.91 -44.97 -2.26
C ARG A 638 26.92 -45.73 -1.39
N PRO A 639 26.57 -46.90 -0.85
CA PRO A 639 25.23 -47.53 -0.88
C PRO A 639 24.17 -46.75 -0.09
N GLU A 640 22.88 -47.03 -0.34
CA GLU A 640 21.74 -46.36 0.32
C GLU A 640 21.60 -46.74 1.80
N LYS A 641 22.29 -47.80 2.23
CA LYS A 641 22.48 -48.20 3.62
C LYS A 641 23.96 -48.18 3.94
N GLN A 642 24.37 -47.35 4.89
CA GLN A 642 25.76 -47.19 5.31
C GLN A 642 25.86 -47.50 6.80
N VAL A 643 26.87 -48.29 7.17
CA VAL A 643 27.15 -48.66 8.56
C VAL A 643 28.50 -48.06 8.94
N PHE A 644 28.55 -47.39 10.08
CA PHE A 644 29.73 -46.73 10.62
C PHE A 644 30.01 -47.30 12.01
N GLU A 645 31.12 -48.03 12.13
CA GLU A 645 31.57 -48.60 13.39
C GLU A 645 32.61 -47.69 14.04
N ILE A 646 32.50 -47.55 15.37
CA ILE A 646 33.46 -46.87 16.23
C ILE A 646 34.03 -47.80 17.29
#